data_AF-A0A961FKI6-F1
#
_entry.id   AF-A0A961FKI6-F1
#
_cell.length_a   1.000
_cell.length_b   1.000
_cell.length_c   1.000
_cell.angle_alpha   90.00
_cell.angle_beta   90.00
_cell.angle_gamma   90.00
#
_symmetry.space_group_name_H-M   'P 1'
#
loop_
_entity.id
_entity.type
_entity.pdbx_description
1 polymer ?
#
loop_
_entity_poly.entity_id
_entity_poly.type
_entity_poly.pdbx_seq_one_letter_code
_entity_poly.pdbx_strand_id
1 'polypeptide(L)'
;MFRSYLITGLTLLSLSLTPAQDPLLSSWRVNESGKYASLFPTLADETAGNAVTTWSRGEGVQTSPTYAGVHEVSYSQDWVYIRTTGLGTHIMGPWYLNQAKTNLFPNYPANRSVTYRLPRNPTTGSGASLTGLGAIGYFVDGVAMFDSRDAFSYSNANAADAAPGTAFAGDGVWNRDAYVNESVTFDAANAHQAGSNYHYHANPPALRHLLGDHVDYDAMTHVYSESTSPVTKHSPILGWMSDGFPLYGPYGYSDPNDALSGVRIMISGYQLRDGTNGTTNLASTGRTTLPPWAAAAQGISATLPSNRYGPAVSTPYPLGQYLEDNDYKGDLGMTQGVDFDLDLHNGRFCVTPEFPGGTYAYFVAILPDGTPVFPYNIGRTYSGTPSGGPVANIVEAVTVFAEGGPEKSDTAGATAVDTTSGDVTLTWNGVQGGEYEIDYSSNLRLWRSMAGSVTANSDQPSAVDAGIAQTESEQFYRVRRVGMAAFDSAGFNYTPGPFAQLATVVVTLAGTQSAPSDLGELPLSVSFNGGTAVFVSRPAANQIELRVPLDGLADGNYPVVVEFAGAAGTHTGTVTVGGGSPITNGNNVLLILVDDWGIDWSPIDNTTPGLTLPNMPTLQGLASTGLQFTQAYAQPVCSPTRATILTGRQPFRHGVGNPTTNSTLPASELTLPEIFTAQSSPYGLASFGKWHLGSGQTGPFTTGGWPTFKGILQGGVTDYFDWTKTEVINGVATQTANVTTYTTTDQVNDAVSWIGAQGSAPWFCWLALNAPHTPFHEPPAGLAPTGGYSNPGDSSNEALFRRMLEAMDTEIGRLLASVDLSKTNIIIVGDNGSPAQVAQPPYGSGHAKDDLYQGGIHVPLVVSGPDVTVAPGSTSSSLVHVVDLFSTILQLSGIDPAAATATVDAIDSKTLVPILQGSDSMERCLIAEKFGDGAGDGRALISDANPSYKLIIFGDPLSTADTPTYEFYHLPTDLNEQSPLNLTALNATEQAAFDLLVAKDAALGGGYSDPPAGSVQTVYIELQDEGAMLVPPLIAAQGPSAGSALHPTAVTIGGQAAAFDTGTLPNGNPASRVDATDSSNRFWVKATIDPTAAGLTSGTYSMQVTFPGATPRVFTAVNSFVVP
;
A
#
# COMPACT_ATOMS: atom_id res chain seq x y z
N MET A 1 27.03 -48.03 -41.38
CA MET A 1 26.16 -47.56 -42.47
C MET A 1 25.72 -46.15 -42.09
N PHE A 2 26.36 -45.11 -42.64
CA PHE A 2 25.93 -44.35 -43.84
C PHE A 2 24.62 -43.58 -43.60
N ARG A 3 24.71 -42.24 -43.41
CA ARG A 3 24.55 -41.14 -44.41
C ARG A 3 23.07 -40.76 -44.61
N SER A 4 22.64 -39.55 -44.27
CA SER A 4 22.74 -38.26 -45.01
C SER A 4 21.53 -37.98 -45.90
N TYR A 5 20.88 -36.84 -45.70
CA TYR A 5 20.22 -35.99 -46.71
C TYR A 5 20.43 -34.53 -46.28
N LEU A 6 21.36 -33.79 -46.90
CA LEU A 6 21.20 -32.89 -48.06
C LEU A 6 20.17 -31.76 -47.82
N ILE A 7 20.67 -30.55 -47.53
CA ILE A 7 19.99 -29.28 -47.82
C ILE A 7 20.95 -28.41 -48.63
N THR A 8 20.42 -27.93 -49.76
CA THR A 8 21.02 -27.12 -50.81
C THR A 8 21.37 -25.71 -50.34
N GLY A 9 22.50 -25.19 -50.83
CA GLY A 9 23.07 -23.91 -50.43
C GLY A 9 22.40 -22.68 -51.03
N LEU A 10 22.50 -21.58 -50.28
CA LEU A 10 22.45 -20.21 -50.76
C LEU A 10 23.69 -19.48 -50.22
N THR A 11 24.53 -18.98 -51.12
CA THR A 11 25.69 -18.13 -50.82
C THR A 11 25.21 -16.78 -50.31
N LEU A 12 25.31 -16.54 -49.00
CA LEU A 12 25.22 -15.20 -48.40
C LEU A 12 26.63 -14.63 -48.28
N LEU A 13 26.86 -13.47 -48.90
CA LEU A 13 27.99 -12.61 -48.59
C LEU A 13 27.99 -12.34 -47.08
N SER A 14 29.02 -12.82 -46.37
CA SER A 14 29.31 -12.38 -45.01
C SER A 14 29.87 -10.95 -45.08
N LEU A 15 28.99 -9.95 -44.98
CA LEU A 15 29.38 -8.64 -44.48
C LEU A 15 29.90 -8.84 -43.05
N SER A 16 31.21 -8.75 -42.88
CA SER A 16 31.84 -8.64 -41.57
C SER A 16 31.34 -7.35 -40.91
N LEU A 17 30.32 -7.47 -40.07
CA LEU A 17 29.95 -6.43 -39.12
C LEU A 17 31.14 -6.26 -38.15
N THR A 18 31.97 -5.24 -38.37
CA THR A 18 32.85 -4.73 -37.32
C THR A 18 31.96 -4.24 -36.17
N PRO A 19 32.15 -4.71 -34.93
CA PRO A 19 31.39 -4.21 -33.80
C PRO A 19 31.56 -2.69 -33.70
N ALA A 20 30.46 -1.96 -33.55
CA ALA A 20 30.47 -0.51 -33.46
C ALA A 20 31.29 -0.07 -32.23
N GLN A 21 32.18 0.91 -32.41
CA GLN A 21 32.92 1.59 -31.34
C GLN A 21 32.00 2.61 -30.65
N ASP A 22 30.94 2.12 -30.00
CA ASP A 22 29.89 2.91 -29.38
C ASP A 22 30.24 3.26 -27.91
N PRO A 23 29.93 4.47 -27.38
CA PRO A 23 29.85 4.69 -25.95
C PRO A 23 28.97 3.64 -25.31
N LEU A 24 29.61 2.68 -24.63
CA LEU A 24 28.95 1.48 -24.15
C LEU A 24 27.89 1.86 -23.15
N LEU A 25 26.64 1.67 -23.56
CA LEU A 25 25.48 2.02 -22.76
C LEU A 25 25.53 1.35 -21.38
N SER A 26 26.07 0.14 -21.30
CA SER A 26 26.23 -0.64 -20.06
C SER A 26 27.37 -0.16 -19.15
N SER A 27 28.21 0.79 -19.56
CA SER A 27 29.30 1.31 -18.73
C SER A 27 28.82 2.32 -17.68
N TRP A 28 27.66 2.94 -17.88
CA TRP A 28 27.09 3.95 -16.99
C TRP A 28 26.53 3.36 -15.69
N ARG A 29 26.82 4.03 -14.56
CA ARG A 29 26.51 3.57 -13.19
C ARG A 29 25.11 3.99 -12.76
N VAL A 30 24.13 3.39 -13.43
CA VAL A 30 22.72 3.66 -13.17
C VAL A 30 22.22 2.90 -11.93
N ASN A 31 22.81 1.74 -11.61
CA ASN A 31 22.35 0.91 -10.49
C ASN A 31 22.59 1.54 -9.11
N GLU A 32 23.64 2.33 -8.94
CA GLU A 32 24.00 2.96 -7.66
C GLU A 32 23.30 4.31 -7.45
N SER A 33 22.61 4.80 -8.47
CA SER A 33 21.93 6.11 -8.46
C SER A 33 20.65 6.13 -7.60
N GLY A 34 20.17 4.98 -7.11
CA GLY A 34 19.03 4.88 -6.19
C GLY A 34 19.30 5.37 -4.75
N LYS A 35 20.48 5.91 -4.48
CA LYS A 35 20.86 6.52 -3.19
C LYS A 35 20.77 8.04 -3.26
N TYR A 36 20.43 8.67 -2.14
CA TYR A 36 20.57 10.11 -2.03
C TYR A 36 22.04 10.53 -2.06
N ALA A 37 22.31 11.63 -2.76
CA ALA A 37 23.58 12.33 -2.65
C ALA A 37 23.76 12.79 -1.20
N SER A 38 24.98 12.63 -0.69
CA SER A 38 25.31 13.00 0.68
C SER A 38 26.71 13.61 0.75
N LEU A 39 26.93 14.43 1.77
CA LEU A 39 28.24 15.02 2.02
C LEU A 39 28.54 15.13 3.51
N PHE A 40 29.83 15.24 3.83
CA PHE A 40 30.29 15.70 5.13
C PHE A 40 30.44 17.23 5.11
N PRO A 41 29.68 17.98 5.93
CA PRO A 41 29.78 19.44 5.94
C PRO A 41 31.15 19.93 6.43
N THR A 42 31.71 19.22 7.42
CA THR A 42 32.99 19.54 8.07
C THR A 42 33.84 18.30 8.35
N LEU A 43 35.10 18.52 8.74
CA LEU A 43 36.03 17.46 9.16
C LEU A 43 35.55 16.76 10.44
N ALA A 44 34.84 17.48 11.31
CA ALA A 44 34.26 16.90 12.51
C ALA A 44 33.13 15.92 12.17
N ASP A 45 32.32 16.25 11.16
CA ASP A 45 31.25 15.38 10.66
C ASP A 45 31.82 14.14 9.98
N GLU A 46 32.86 14.29 9.15
CA GLU A 46 33.62 13.19 8.54
C GLU A 46 34.19 12.25 9.60
N THR A 47 34.83 12.80 10.64
CA THR A 47 35.40 11.99 11.75
C THR A 47 34.31 11.25 12.53
N ALA A 48 33.12 11.83 12.64
CA ALA A 48 31.99 11.24 13.35
C ALA A 48 31.12 10.31 12.47
N GLY A 49 31.34 10.28 11.14
CA GLY A 49 30.49 9.57 10.19
C GLY A 49 29.11 10.22 9.99
N ASN A 50 28.96 11.52 10.29
CA ASN A 50 27.69 12.24 10.22
C ASN A 50 27.47 12.88 8.85
N ALA A 51 27.16 12.07 7.84
CA ALA A 51 26.81 12.59 6.52
C ALA A 51 25.39 13.18 6.49
N VAL A 52 25.17 14.19 5.65
CA VAL A 52 23.86 14.83 5.47
C VAL A 52 23.40 14.73 4.01
N THR A 53 22.08 14.65 3.80
CA THR A 53 21.43 14.60 2.47
C THR A 53 20.80 15.93 2.06
N THR A 54 20.83 16.93 2.94
CA THR A 54 20.42 18.30 2.69
C THR A 54 21.48 19.25 3.24
N TRP A 55 21.71 20.37 2.54
CA TRP A 55 22.76 21.33 2.90
C TRP A 55 22.50 22.68 2.24
N SER A 56 23.16 23.73 2.75
CA SER A 56 23.05 25.07 2.20
C SER A 56 24.33 25.86 2.44
N ARG A 57 25.07 26.16 1.37
CA ARG A 57 26.26 27.02 1.42
C ARG A 57 26.63 27.64 0.07
N GLY A 58 26.74 28.96 0.06
CA GLY A 58 27.07 29.71 -1.16
C GLY A 58 26.02 29.46 -2.25
N GLU A 59 26.48 29.14 -3.46
CA GLU A 59 25.62 28.78 -4.59
C GLU A 59 25.05 27.34 -4.52
N GLY A 60 25.54 26.51 -3.60
CA GLY A 60 25.11 25.13 -3.41
C GLY A 60 24.05 24.99 -2.34
N VAL A 61 22.79 24.90 -2.74
CA VAL A 61 21.66 24.70 -1.82
C VAL A 61 20.86 23.48 -2.25
N GLN A 62 20.68 22.55 -1.32
CA GLN A 62 19.90 21.33 -1.48
C GLN A 62 18.93 21.21 -0.31
N THR A 63 17.71 21.77 -0.45
CA THR A 63 16.69 21.84 0.61
C THR A 63 15.94 20.53 0.83
N SER A 64 15.94 19.67 -0.18
CA SER A 64 15.34 18.33 -0.16
C SER A 64 16.37 17.34 -0.67
N PRO A 65 16.39 16.09 -0.18
CA PRO A 65 17.31 15.07 -0.69
C PRO A 65 17.19 14.95 -2.22
N THR A 66 18.30 14.68 -2.92
CA THR A 66 18.32 14.38 -4.35
C THR A 66 19.08 13.09 -4.59
N TYR A 67 18.72 12.32 -5.60
CA TYR A 67 19.46 11.11 -5.96
C TYR A 67 20.82 11.43 -6.59
N ALA A 68 21.84 10.64 -6.29
CA ALA A 68 23.18 10.81 -6.85
C ALA A 68 23.30 10.23 -8.27
N GLY A 69 24.29 10.72 -9.01
CA GLY A 69 24.76 10.14 -10.26
C GLY A 69 23.82 10.18 -11.47
N VAL A 70 23.97 9.19 -12.35
CA VAL A 70 23.23 9.08 -13.63
C VAL A 70 21.85 8.47 -13.42
N HIS A 71 20.82 9.16 -13.87
CA HIS A 71 19.43 8.71 -13.76
C HIS A 71 18.84 8.21 -15.06
N GLU A 72 19.41 8.56 -16.20
CA GLU A 72 18.96 8.04 -17.48
C GLU A 72 20.14 7.92 -18.42
N VAL A 73 20.19 6.82 -19.14
CA VAL A 73 21.02 6.61 -20.31
C VAL A 73 20.08 6.33 -21.47
N SER A 74 20.10 7.17 -22.50
CA SER A 74 19.30 6.99 -23.72
C SER A 74 20.16 7.14 -24.96
N TYR A 75 19.70 6.67 -26.11
CA TYR A 75 20.51 6.71 -27.33
C TYR A 75 19.67 6.87 -28.59
N SER A 76 20.23 7.54 -29.59
CA SER A 76 19.71 7.62 -30.96
C SER A 76 20.63 6.84 -31.91
N GLN A 77 20.42 6.99 -33.22
CA GLN A 77 21.34 6.44 -34.22
C GLN A 77 22.77 6.99 -34.03
N ASP A 78 22.90 8.26 -33.65
CA ASP A 78 24.17 8.99 -33.66
C ASP A 78 24.69 9.37 -32.27
N TRP A 79 23.85 9.31 -31.22
CA TRP A 79 24.19 9.86 -29.91
C TRP A 79 23.84 8.90 -28.76
N VAL A 80 24.69 8.89 -27.72
CA VAL A 80 24.34 8.45 -26.37
C VAL A 80 24.08 9.69 -25.53
N TYR A 81 23.00 9.70 -24.78
CA TYR A 81 22.59 10.74 -23.85
C TYR A 81 22.67 10.21 -22.42
N ILE A 82 23.13 11.06 -21.52
CA ILE A 82 23.01 10.84 -20.08
C ILE A 82 22.24 11.99 -19.44
N ARG A 83 21.46 11.67 -18.40
CA ARG A 83 20.89 12.64 -17.46
C ARG A 83 21.46 12.39 -16.07
N THR A 84 21.94 13.44 -15.43
CA THR A 84 22.68 13.34 -14.16
C THR A 84 22.48 14.57 -13.29
N THR A 85 22.48 14.39 -11.97
CA THR A 85 22.59 15.54 -11.04
C THR A 85 23.95 16.21 -11.09
N GLY A 86 24.97 15.51 -11.56
CA GLY A 86 26.37 15.91 -11.42
C GLY A 86 26.95 15.64 -10.03
N LEU A 87 26.23 14.95 -9.14
CA LEU A 87 26.67 14.63 -7.78
C LEU A 87 27.17 13.18 -7.69
N GLY A 88 28.25 12.95 -6.95
CA GLY A 88 28.83 11.62 -6.76
C GLY A 88 27.97 10.69 -5.90
N THR A 89 28.07 9.38 -6.15
CA THR A 89 27.41 8.33 -5.34
C THR A 89 28.18 7.98 -4.06
N HIS A 90 29.44 8.40 -3.95
CA HIS A 90 30.20 8.40 -2.70
C HIS A 90 29.79 9.60 -1.82
N ILE A 91 30.13 9.55 -0.53
CA ILE A 91 29.94 10.71 0.35
C ILE A 91 30.95 11.79 -0.05
N MET A 92 30.44 12.94 -0.47
CA MET A 92 31.25 14.05 -0.98
C MET A 92 31.81 14.92 0.15
N GLY A 93 32.84 15.70 -0.16
CA GLY A 93 33.42 16.65 0.79
C GLY A 93 34.15 15.96 1.94
N PRO A 94 34.56 16.72 2.97
CA PRO A 94 34.44 18.18 3.11
C PRO A 94 35.50 18.95 2.28
N TRP A 95 35.22 20.21 1.94
CA TRP A 95 36.13 21.08 1.14
C TRP A 95 36.62 22.32 1.90
N TYR A 96 37.88 22.69 1.70
CA TYR A 96 38.55 23.81 2.39
C TYR A 96 39.37 24.68 1.44
N LEU A 97 39.67 25.92 1.84
CA LEU A 97 40.56 26.84 1.13
C LEU A 97 42.02 26.75 1.59
N ASN A 98 42.31 25.93 2.61
CA ASN A 98 43.63 25.84 3.20
C ASN A 98 43.94 24.43 3.73
N GLN A 99 45.22 24.08 3.73
CA GLN A 99 45.69 22.73 4.09
C GLN A 99 45.46 22.40 5.57
N ALA A 100 45.37 23.41 6.44
CA ALA A 100 45.02 23.23 7.84
C ALA A 100 43.53 22.85 8.06
N LYS A 101 42.72 22.84 7.01
CA LYS A 101 41.27 22.57 7.05
C LYS A 101 40.53 23.45 8.07
N THR A 102 40.85 24.75 8.11
CA THR A 102 40.21 25.72 9.03
C THR A 102 39.33 26.74 8.33
N ASN A 103 39.47 26.90 7.01
CA ASN A 103 38.65 27.81 6.22
C ASN A 103 37.84 27.00 5.19
N LEU A 104 36.54 26.85 5.41
CA LEU A 104 35.68 26.03 4.55
C LEU A 104 35.50 26.68 3.17
N PHE A 105 35.42 25.88 2.12
CA PHE A 105 35.30 26.34 0.72
C PHE A 105 33.94 27.05 0.45
N PRO A 106 33.86 28.25 -0.15
CA PRO A 106 32.68 29.12 -0.07
C PRO A 106 31.35 28.53 -0.59
N ASN A 107 31.39 27.58 -1.51
CA ASN A 107 30.21 26.95 -2.09
C ASN A 107 30.16 25.46 -1.73
N TYR A 108 28.97 24.88 -1.63
CA TYR A 108 28.76 23.44 -1.73
C TYR A 108 28.29 23.07 -3.15
N PRO A 109 28.33 21.78 -3.54
CA PRO A 109 27.70 21.35 -4.78
C PRO A 109 26.16 21.34 -4.65
N ALA A 110 25.43 21.29 -5.76
CA ALA A 110 23.98 21.08 -5.76
C ALA A 110 23.55 20.39 -7.06
N ASN A 111 22.34 19.84 -7.08
CA ASN A 111 21.77 19.23 -8.28
C ASN A 111 21.82 20.19 -9.49
N ARG A 112 22.49 19.77 -10.57
CA ARG A 112 22.66 20.55 -11.80
C ARG A 112 21.71 20.16 -12.92
N SER A 113 20.97 19.05 -12.80
CA SER A 113 20.00 18.60 -13.81
C SER A 113 20.59 18.57 -15.24
N VAL A 114 21.78 18.00 -15.41
CA VAL A 114 22.49 18.06 -16.69
C VAL A 114 22.01 16.95 -17.63
N THR A 115 21.69 17.32 -18.87
CA THR A 115 21.63 16.37 -20.00
C THR A 115 22.86 16.55 -20.89
N TYR A 116 23.61 15.49 -21.13
CA TYR A 116 24.83 15.51 -21.94
C TYR A 116 24.75 14.45 -23.04
N ARG A 117 25.26 14.76 -24.24
CA ARG A 117 25.32 13.81 -25.36
C ARG A 117 26.74 13.49 -25.78
N LEU A 118 26.96 12.28 -26.25
CA LEU A 118 28.23 11.71 -26.71
C LEU A 118 28.02 11.04 -28.08
N PRO A 119 28.94 11.21 -29.06
CA PRO A 119 28.77 10.61 -30.38
C PRO A 119 28.97 9.09 -30.34
N ARG A 120 28.09 8.33 -31.01
CA ARG A 120 28.15 6.85 -31.10
C ARG A 120 29.18 6.32 -32.08
N ASN A 121 29.51 7.15 -33.07
CA ASN A 121 30.47 6.82 -34.11
C ASN A 121 31.64 7.80 -33.99
N PRO A 122 32.54 7.61 -33.00
CA PRO A 122 33.71 8.46 -32.86
C PRO A 122 34.52 8.36 -34.15
N THR A 123 34.78 9.51 -34.75
CA THR A 123 35.62 9.59 -35.95
C THR A 123 36.97 10.12 -35.55
N THR A 124 38.02 9.49 -36.05
CA THR A 124 39.36 10.06 -36.00
C THR A 124 39.33 11.35 -36.81
N GLY A 125 39.57 12.49 -36.16
CA GLY A 125 39.48 13.80 -36.79
C GLY A 125 40.59 14.01 -37.82
N SER A 126 40.38 14.91 -38.80
CA SER A 126 41.45 15.35 -39.72
C SER A 126 42.38 16.41 -39.11
N GLY A 127 42.41 16.54 -37.78
CA GLY A 127 43.18 17.52 -37.01
C GLY A 127 42.80 17.52 -35.52
N ALA A 128 43.70 17.96 -34.66
CA ALA A 128 43.54 17.94 -33.20
C ALA A 128 42.62 19.08 -32.72
N SER A 129 41.48 18.75 -32.11
CA SER A 129 40.54 19.73 -31.55
C SER A 129 40.90 20.07 -30.10
N LEU A 130 40.97 21.35 -29.74
CA LEU A 130 41.36 21.77 -28.38
C LEU A 130 40.27 21.47 -27.34
N THR A 131 40.69 21.17 -26.11
CA THR A 131 39.80 21.10 -24.95
C THR A 131 39.32 22.50 -24.51
N GLY A 132 38.06 22.58 -24.09
CA GLY A 132 37.44 23.80 -23.56
C GLY A 132 37.65 24.00 -22.06
N LEU A 133 37.17 25.14 -21.53
CA LEU A 133 36.94 25.31 -20.10
C LEU A 133 35.53 24.78 -19.79
N GLY A 134 35.40 23.91 -18.79
CA GLY A 134 34.15 23.20 -18.47
C GLY A 134 34.24 21.69 -18.75
N ALA A 135 33.09 21.05 -18.92
CA ALA A 135 33.01 19.60 -19.11
C ALA A 135 33.64 19.19 -20.45
N ILE A 136 34.71 18.40 -20.38
CA ILE A 136 35.41 17.78 -21.53
C ILE A 136 34.95 16.34 -21.79
N GLY A 137 34.05 15.84 -20.94
CA GLY A 137 33.52 14.49 -20.90
C GLY A 137 32.77 14.30 -19.58
N TYR A 138 32.24 13.10 -19.37
CA TYR A 138 31.60 12.71 -18.13
C TYR A 138 32.14 11.37 -17.66
N PHE A 139 32.34 11.26 -16.35
CA PHE A 139 32.60 9.98 -15.72
C PHE A 139 31.32 9.15 -15.66
N VAL A 140 31.46 7.83 -15.59
CA VAL A 140 30.31 6.90 -15.66
C VAL A 140 29.37 7.01 -14.46
N ASP A 141 29.80 7.63 -13.37
CA ASP A 141 28.96 8.02 -12.22
C ASP A 141 28.15 9.30 -12.46
N GLY A 142 28.32 9.98 -13.59
CA GLY A 142 27.57 11.17 -13.95
C GLY A 142 28.19 12.47 -13.45
N VAL A 143 29.39 12.44 -12.85
CA VAL A 143 30.13 13.65 -12.48
C VAL A 143 30.89 14.21 -13.68
N ALA A 144 30.91 15.53 -13.81
CA ALA A 144 31.59 16.20 -14.92
C ALA A 144 33.11 16.01 -14.84
N MET A 145 33.73 15.76 -15.99
CA MET A 145 35.17 15.77 -16.13
C MET A 145 35.60 17.13 -16.67
N PHE A 146 36.44 17.84 -15.93
CA PHE A 146 36.97 19.14 -16.35
C PHE A 146 38.39 19.00 -16.89
N ASP A 147 38.72 19.92 -17.79
CA ASP A 147 40.06 20.06 -18.35
C ASP A 147 41.10 20.30 -17.26
N SER A 148 42.36 19.95 -17.51
CA SER A 148 43.45 20.07 -16.53
C SER A 148 43.83 21.52 -16.17
N ARG A 149 43.11 22.52 -16.70
CA ARG A 149 43.28 23.96 -16.38
C ARG A 149 42.26 24.42 -15.34
N ASP A 150 42.68 25.30 -14.43
CA ASP A 150 41.80 25.99 -13.45
C ASP A 150 41.12 27.26 -14.01
N ALA A 151 41.14 27.46 -15.35
CA ALA A 151 40.74 28.67 -16.06
C ALA A 151 41.62 29.92 -15.89
N PHE A 152 42.68 29.87 -15.08
CA PHE A 152 43.59 30.98 -14.88
C PHE A 152 44.96 30.75 -15.52
N SER A 153 45.68 31.85 -15.73
CA SER A 153 47.04 31.84 -16.27
C SER A 153 47.86 32.96 -15.65
N TYR A 154 49.18 32.86 -15.79
CA TYR A 154 50.09 33.92 -15.38
C TYR A 154 49.89 35.18 -16.21
N SER A 155 49.96 36.35 -15.56
CA SER A 155 50.02 37.65 -16.23
C SER A 155 51.42 38.25 -16.07
N ASN A 156 52.19 38.27 -17.16
CA ASN A 156 53.53 38.84 -17.23
C ASN A 156 53.54 40.32 -16.84
N ALA A 157 52.57 41.11 -17.31
CA ALA A 157 52.48 42.54 -17.02
C ALA A 157 52.28 42.86 -15.53
N ASN A 158 51.61 41.97 -14.80
CA ASN A 158 51.33 42.10 -13.36
C ASN A 158 52.29 41.26 -12.49
N ALA A 159 53.18 40.49 -13.11
CA ALA A 159 54.10 39.57 -12.46
C ALA A 159 53.46 38.58 -11.46
N ALA A 160 52.20 38.19 -11.71
CA ALA A 160 51.40 37.39 -10.80
C ALA A 160 50.43 36.47 -11.54
N ASP A 161 50.04 35.37 -10.88
CA ASP A 161 48.95 34.51 -11.33
C ASP A 161 47.62 35.25 -11.23
N ALA A 162 46.81 35.17 -12.28
CA ALA A 162 45.40 35.47 -12.15
C ALA A 162 44.74 34.40 -11.24
N ALA A 163 43.79 34.84 -10.44
CA ALA A 163 43.05 33.98 -9.51
C ALA A 163 41.67 34.60 -9.21
N PRO A 164 40.73 33.85 -8.60
CA PRO A 164 39.46 34.41 -8.18
C PRO A 164 39.65 35.66 -7.31
N GLY A 165 39.02 36.77 -7.69
CA GLY A 165 39.09 38.05 -6.96
C GLY A 165 40.30 38.94 -7.29
N THR A 166 41.20 38.52 -8.17
CA THR A 166 42.27 39.40 -8.70
C THR A 166 41.70 40.41 -9.71
N ALA A 167 42.30 41.61 -9.78
CA ALA A 167 41.82 42.71 -10.63
C ALA A 167 42.29 42.64 -12.10
N PHE A 168 42.92 41.54 -12.51
CA PHE A 168 43.50 41.34 -13.84
C PHE A 168 43.27 39.92 -14.34
N ALA A 169 43.30 39.73 -15.66
CA ALA A 169 43.27 38.42 -16.31
C ALA A 169 44.69 37.96 -16.63
N GLY A 170 44.88 36.65 -16.74
CA GLY A 170 46.14 36.06 -17.20
C GLY A 170 46.35 36.22 -18.71
N ASP A 171 47.58 36.02 -19.18
CA ASP A 171 47.96 36.22 -20.58
C ASP A 171 47.55 35.05 -21.49
N GLY A 172 47.11 33.92 -20.93
CA GLY A 172 46.75 32.70 -21.65
C GLY A 172 47.94 31.86 -22.15
N VAL A 173 49.18 32.26 -21.81
CA VAL A 173 50.41 31.60 -22.29
C VAL A 173 50.90 30.51 -21.32
N TRP A 174 50.92 30.82 -20.03
CA TRP A 174 51.31 29.88 -18.97
C TRP A 174 50.07 29.59 -18.14
N ASN A 175 49.39 28.50 -18.49
CA ASN A 175 48.08 28.13 -17.95
C ASN A 175 48.27 27.30 -16.69
N ARG A 176 47.58 27.67 -15.61
CA ARG A 176 47.73 27.01 -14.31
C ARG A 176 47.11 25.61 -14.36
N ASP A 177 47.85 24.65 -13.82
CA ASP A 177 47.42 23.27 -13.67
C ASP A 177 46.46 23.13 -12.49
N ALA A 178 45.23 22.68 -12.74
CA ALA A 178 44.19 22.62 -11.72
C ALA A 178 44.55 21.69 -10.54
N TYR A 179 45.15 20.54 -10.79
CA TYR A 179 45.52 19.63 -9.71
C TYR A 179 46.57 20.28 -8.79
N VAL A 180 47.59 20.92 -9.38
CA VAL A 180 48.63 21.60 -8.58
C VAL A 180 48.09 22.82 -7.85
N ASN A 181 47.22 23.59 -8.49
CA ASN A 181 46.79 24.89 -8.00
C ASN A 181 45.54 24.85 -7.11
N GLU A 182 44.72 23.81 -7.23
CA GLU A 182 43.42 23.70 -6.54
C GLU A 182 43.29 22.49 -5.63
N SER A 183 44.26 21.56 -5.60
CA SER A 183 44.18 20.33 -4.78
C SER A 183 43.86 20.54 -3.30
N VAL A 184 44.24 21.68 -2.71
CA VAL A 184 43.87 22.04 -1.33
C VAL A 184 42.35 22.12 -1.12
N THR A 185 41.62 22.34 -2.20
CA THR A 185 40.16 22.48 -2.25
C THR A 185 39.44 21.21 -2.65
N PHE A 186 40.15 20.14 -2.99
CA PHE A 186 39.55 18.86 -3.34
C PHE A 186 39.16 18.08 -2.08
N ASP A 187 38.13 17.26 -2.20
CA ASP A 187 37.80 16.24 -1.21
C ASP A 187 38.68 14.98 -1.39
N ALA A 188 38.42 13.95 -0.57
CA ALA A 188 39.15 12.68 -0.63
C ALA A 188 38.98 11.94 -1.98
N ALA A 189 37.99 12.31 -2.79
CA ALA A 189 37.77 11.76 -4.11
C ALA A 189 38.49 12.56 -5.23
N ASN A 190 39.29 13.58 -4.89
CA ASN A 190 39.93 14.51 -5.83
C ASN A 190 38.93 15.37 -6.63
N ALA A 191 37.78 15.71 -6.05
CA ALA A 191 36.81 16.61 -6.67
C ALA A 191 36.42 17.80 -5.78
N HIS A 192 35.92 18.83 -6.44
CA HIS A 192 35.38 20.03 -5.82
C HIS A 192 34.33 20.68 -6.72
N GLN A 193 33.94 21.91 -6.43
CA GLN A 193 32.83 22.59 -7.07
C GLN A 193 33.20 23.98 -7.57
N ALA A 194 32.84 24.25 -8.82
CA ALA A 194 32.82 25.58 -9.40
C ALA A 194 31.38 26.12 -9.33
N GLY A 195 31.14 27.09 -8.45
CA GLY A 195 29.77 27.42 -8.03
C GLY A 195 29.13 26.21 -7.37
N SER A 196 28.03 25.71 -7.95
CA SER A 196 27.37 24.46 -7.52
C SER A 196 27.77 23.21 -8.32
N ASN A 197 28.66 23.31 -9.32
CA ASN A 197 28.98 22.20 -10.22
C ASN A 197 30.15 21.35 -9.69
N TYR A 198 29.85 20.18 -9.12
CA TYR A 198 30.84 19.20 -8.67
C TYR A 198 31.54 18.52 -9.86
N HIS A 199 32.86 18.43 -9.82
CA HIS A 199 33.66 17.91 -10.94
C HIS A 199 35.05 17.43 -10.52
N TYR A 200 35.65 16.58 -11.36
CA TYR A 200 37.04 16.16 -11.24
C TYR A 200 37.92 16.82 -12.31
N HIS A 201 39.10 17.29 -11.92
CA HIS A 201 40.19 17.65 -12.83
C HIS A 201 41.16 16.50 -13.08
N ALA A 202 41.28 15.60 -12.11
CA ALA A 202 42.29 14.54 -12.07
C ALA A 202 41.64 13.15 -12.02
N ASN A 203 42.38 12.14 -11.52
CA ASN A 203 41.84 10.81 -11.33
C ASN A 203 40.68 10.83 -10.31
N PRO A 204 39.63 10.01 -10.48
CA PRO A 204 38.55 9.88 -9.51
C PRO A 204 38.74 8.61 -8.65
N PRO A 205 39.57 8.59 -7.60
CA PRO A 205 39.84 7.39 -6.80
C PRO A 205 38.59 6.77 -6.18
N ALA A 206 37.60 7.58 -5.78
CA ALA A 206 36.32 7.07 -5.28
C ALA A 206 35.58 6.25 -6.35
N LEU A 207 35.46 6.78 -7.58
CA LEU A 207 34.85 6.06 -8.70
C LEU A 207 35.64 4.80 -9.08
N ARG A 208 36.98 4.89 -9.07
CA ARG A 208 37.86 3.75 -9.33
C ARG A 208 37.61 2.62 -8.33
N HIS A 209 37.60 2.92 -7.03
CA HIS A 209 37.27 1.96 -5.99
C HIS A 209 35.88 1.35 -6.21
N LEU A 210 34.91 2.21 -6.50
CA LEU A 210 33.51 1.87 -6.77
C LEU A 210 33.31 0.93 -7.97
N LEU A 211 34.14 1.04 -9.01
CA LEU A 211 34.18 0.14 -10.17
C LEU A 211 35.08 -1.08 -9.95
N GLY A 212 35.61 -1.24 -8.73
CA GLY A 212 36.52 -2.33 -8.37
C GLY A 212 37.86 -2.25 -9.08
N ASP A 213 38.31 -1.08 -9.51
CA ASP A 213 39.69 -0.88 -9.97
C ASP A 213 40.69 -1.07 -8.81
N HIS A 214 41.97 -0.82 -9.05
CA HIS A 214 43.03 -1.09 -8.08
C HIS A 214 43.17 -0.06 -6.94
N VAL A 215 42.06 0.28 -6.27
CA VAL A 215 42.01 1.29 -5.19
C VAL A 215 41.35 0.70 -3.94
N ASP A 216 42.00 0.87 -2.80
CA ASP A 216 41.49 0.50 -1.48
C ASP A 216 40.81 1.71 -0.80
N TYR A 217 39.76 1.45 -0.01
CA TYR A 217 39.04 2.47 0.76
C TYR A 217 39.07 2.11 2.25
N ASP A 218 39.53 3.05 3.08
CA ASP A 218 39.50 2.93 4.54
C ASP A 218 38.27 3.66 5.10
N ALA A 219 37.27 2.88 5.52
CA ALA A 219 36.02 3.42 6.05
C ALA A 219 36.16 4.17 7.39
N MET A 220 37.27 4.01 8.13
CA MET A 220 37.50 4.77 9.37
C MET A 220 38.07 6.15 9.07
N THR A 221 38.95 6.25 8.08
CA THR A 221 39.64 7.50 7.74
C THR A 221 39.02 8.21 6.54
N HIS A 222 38.11 7.57 5.82
CA HIS A 222 37.46 8.03 4.58
C HIS A 222 38.46 8.34 3.45
N VAL A 223 39.62 7.66 3.45
CA VAL A 223 40.70 7.86 2.48
C VAL A 223 40.71 6.75 1.42
N TYR A 224 40.99 7.13 0.19
CA TYR A 224 41.27 6.23 -0.92
C TYR A 224 42.77 6.18 -1.21
N SER A 225 43.31 4.98 -1.39
CA SER A 225 44.73 4.77 -1.71
C SER A 225 44.90 3.72 -2.80
N GLU A 226 45.94 3.84 -3.62
CA GLU A 226 46.27 2.80 -4.59
C GLU A 226 46.57 1.47 -3.88
N SER A 227 45.93 0.39 -4.33
CA SER A 227 46.09 -0.89 -3.66
C SER A 227 47.53 -1.41 -3.78
N THR A 228 47.99 -2.11 -2.76
CA THR A 228 49.29 -2.80 -2.78
C THR A 228 49.19 -4.22 -3.32
N SER A 229 47.97 -4.68 -3.63
CA SER A 229 47.72 -5.99 -4.22
C SER A 229 48.37 -6.14 -5.60
N PRO A 230 48.56 -7.37 -6.10
CA PRO A 230 48.97 -7.57 -7.47
C PRO A 230 47.89 -7.11 -8.46
N VAL A 231 48.29 -6.34 -9.47
CA VAL A 231 47.40 -5.95 -10.58
C VAL A 231 47.12 -7.18 -11.45
N THR A 232 45.86 -7.61 -11.48
CA THR A 232 45.43 -8.84 -12.17
C THR A 232 44.41 -8.61 -13.27
N LYS A 233 43.88 -7.38 -13.40
CA LYS A 233 42.82 -7.04 -14.33
C LYS A 233 43.01 -5.65 -14.92
N HIS A 234 42.59 -5.50 -16.18
CA HIS A 234 42.55 -4.21 -16.88
C HIS A 234 41.62 -3.26 -16.11
N SER A 235 41.95 -1.96 -16.10
CA SER A 235 41.06 -0.97 -15.48
C SER A 235 39.70 -0.95 -16.20
N PRO A 236 38.61 -0.64 -15.50
CA PRO A 236 37.30 -0.44 -16.11
C PRO A 236 37.25 0.90 -16.88
N ILE A 237 36.24 1.05 -17.73
CA ILE A 237 35.87 2.35 -18.30
C ILE A 237 35.43 3.26 -17.15
N LEU A 238 36.11 4.38 -16.98
CA LEU A 238 35.79 5.41 -15.99
C LEU A 238 34.89 6.50 -16.56
N GLY A 239 34.92 6.73 -17.88
CA GLY A 239 34.14 7.80 -18.49
C GLY A 239 34.21 7.82 -20.01
N TRP A 240 33.55 8.80 -20.59
CA TRP A 240 33.52 9.04 -22.03
C TRP A 240 33.84 10.50 -22.32
N MET A 241 34.73 10.70 -23.29
CA MET A 241 35.17 12.02 -23.71
C MET A 241 34.19 12.62 -24.73
N SER A 242 34.15 13.95 -24.88
CA SER A 242 33.25 14.62 -25.83
C SER A 242 33.39 14.17 -27.30
N ASP A 243 34.49 13.51 -27.67
CA ASP A 243 34.73 12.93 -29.00
C ASP A 243 34.24 11.49 -29.15
N GLY A 244 33.69 10.89 -28.08
CA GLY A 244 33.07 9.56 -28.07
C GLY A 244 34.03 8.40 -27.75
N PHE A 245 35.31 8.66 -27.50
CA PHE A 245 36.24 7.60 -27.09
C PHE A 245 36.21 7.34 -25.57
N PRO A 246 36.43 6.10 -25.12
CA PRO A 246 36.43 5.73 -23.70
C PRO A 246 37.66 6.27 -22.96
N LEU A 247 37.47 6.64 -21.70
CA LEU A 247 38.52 6.87 -20.72
C LEU A 247 38.57 5.67 -19.75
N TYR A 248 39.73 5.05 -19.63
CA TYR A 248 40.00 3.97 -18.69
C TYR A 248 40.79 4.47 -17.48
N GLY A 249 40.77 3.68 -16.40
CA GLY A 249 41.73 3.83 -15.31
C GLY A 249 43.17 3.56 -15.76
N PRO A 250 44.15 3.65 -14.85
CA PRO A 250 45.56 3.69 -15.21
C PRO A 250 46.14 2.35 -15.69
N TYR A 251 45.41 1.23 -15.58
CA TYR A 251 45.92 -0.10 -15.91
C TYR A 251 45.40 -0.61 -17.25
N GLY A 252 46.31 -1.02 -18.12
CA GLY A 252 46.03 -1.57 -19.43
C GLY A 252 46.85 -2.81 -19.77
N TYR A 253 46.49 -3.50 -20.85
CA TYR A 253 47.28 -4.63 -21.35
C TYR A 253 48.71 -4.19 -21.72
N SER A 254 49.69 -5.00 -21.34
CA SER A 254 51.11 -4.75 -21.54
C SER A 254 51.48 -4.70 -23.02
N ASP A 255 50.85 -5.55 -23.84
CA ASP A 255 50.82 -5.45 -25.30
C ASP A 255 49.46 -4.86 -25.73
N PRO A 256 49.42 -3.72 -26.43
CA PRO A 256 48.17 -3.09 -26.85
C PRO A 256 47.38 -3.93 -27.86
N ASN A 257 47.93 -5.00 -28.43
CA ASN A 257 47.25 -5.85 -29.41
C ASN A 257 46.90 -7.25 -28.88
N ASP A 258 47.23 -7.57 -27.62
CA ASP A 258 47.01 -8.89 -27.03
C ASP A 258 46.35 -8.81 -25.65
N ALA A 259 45.07 -9.20 -25.60
CA ALA A 259 44.27 -9.27 -24.39
C ALA A 259 44.70 -10.39 -23.43
N LEU A 260 45.57 -11.32 -23.87
CA LEU A 260 46.17 -12.35 -23.03
C LEU A 260 47.52 -11.92 -22.43
N SER A 261 48.02 -10.74 -22.81
CA SER A 261 49.22 -10.17 -22.21
C SER A 261 48.98 -9.77 -20.75
N GLY A 262 50.05 -9.56 -19.98
CA GLY A 262 49.93 -9.10 -18.59
C GLY A 262 49.30 -7.70 -18.51
N VAL A 263 48.80 -7.31 -17.34
CA VAL A 263 48.26 -5.95 -17.11
C VAL A 263 49.27 -5.14 -16.31
N ARG A 264 49.47 -3.87 -16.69
CA ARG A 264 50.36 -2.93 -15.99
C ARG A 264 49.84 -1.51 -16.08
N ILE A 265 50.43 -0.63 -15.28
CA ILE A 265 50.18 0.81 -15.37
C ILE A 265 50.65 1.37 -16.72
N MET A 266 49.84 2.26 -17.30
CA MET A 266 50.14 2.99 -18.53
C MET A 266 51.02 4.19 -18.24
N ILE A 267 52.09 4.34 -19.01
CA ILE A 267 53.09 5.40 -18.84
C ILE A 267 52.69 6.61 -19.69
N SER A 268 52.46 7.75 -19.04
CA SER A 268 52.17 9.03 -19.71
C SER A 268 53.28 9.42 -20.70
N GLY A 269 52.85 9.97 -21.83
CA GLY A 269 53.73 10.59 -22.83
C GLY A 269 54.30 11.94 -22.38
N TYR A 270 53.87 12.48 -21.24
CA TYR A 270 54.34 13.76 -20.72
C TYR A 270 55.38 13.59 -19.62
N GLN A 271 56.26 14.57 -19.48
CA GLN A 271 57.21 14.68 -18.38
C GLN A 271 57.58 16.15 -18.12
N LEU A 272 57.97 16.45 -16.89
CA LEU A 272 58.38 17.81 -16.52
C LEU A 272 59.63 18.25 -17.28
N ARG A 273 59.69 19.55 -17.58
CA ARG A 273 60.83 20.24 -18.20
C ARG A 273 61.91 20.54 -17.15
N ASP A 274 62.51 19.48 -16.63
CA ASP A 274 63.52 19.49 -15.57
C ASP A 274 64.96 19.27 -16.09
N GLY A 275 65.13 19.01 -17.39
CA GLY A 275 66.42 18.71 -18.03
C GLY A 275 66.70 17.22 -18.20
N THR A 276 65.86 16.33 -17.66
CA THR A 276 65.96 14.89 -17.87
C THR A 276 65.41 14.50 -19.24
N ASN A 277 65.88 13.38 -19.80
CA ASN A 277 65.39 12.79 -21.05
C ASN A 277 65.32 13.79 -22.24
N GLY A 278 66.23 14.77 -22.28
CA GLY A 278 66.31 15.76 -23.35
C GLY A 278 65.33 16.94 -23.23
N THR A 279 64.58 17.05 -22.13
CA THR A 279 63.72 18.21 -21.89
C THR A 279 64.51 19.49 -21.67
N THR A 280 63.86 20.63 -21.87
CA THR A 280 64.43 21.92 -21.44
C THR A 280 64.51 21.96 -19.92
N ASN A 281 65.64 22.37 -19.32
CA ASN A 281 65.69 22.61 -17.87
C ASN A 281 65.14 24.01 -17.55
N LEU A 282 63.87 24.11 -17.15
CA LEU A 282 63.23 25.40 -16.86
C LEU A 282 63.75 26.08 -15.59
N ALA A 283 64.33 25.33 -14.65
CA ALA A 283 64.99 25.93 -13.50
C ALA A 283 66.24 26.75 -13.89
N SER A 284 66.91 26.36 -14.98
CA SER A 284 68.11 27.04 -15.50
C SER A 284 67.79 28.08 -16.58
N THR A 285 66.83 27.78 -17.46
CA THR A 285 66.52 28.59 -18.66
C THR A 285 65.35 29.56 -18.45
N GLY A 286 64.54 29.35 -17.41
CA GLY A 286 63.30 30.08 -17.16
C GLY A 286 62.19 29.74 -18.15
N ARG A 287 60.98 30.20 -17.84
CA ARG A 287 59.77 30.03 -18.66
C ARG A 287 59.74 30.99 -19.85
N THR A 288 60.70 30.81 -20.76
CA THR A 288 60.93 31.70 -21.93
C THR A 288 60.61 31.07 -23.28
N THR A 289 60.36 29.75 -23.29
CA THR A 289 59.98 28.98 -24.48
C THR A 289 58.86 28.02 -24.14
N LEU A 290 57.97 27.77 -25.09
CA LEU A 290 56.93 26.74 -24.98
C LEU A 290 57.42 25.40 -25.55
N PRO A 291 56.96 24.28 -24.98
CA PRO A 291 57.14 22.98 -25.63
C PRO A 291 56.35 22.94 -26.96
N PRO A 292 56.75 22.11 -27.95
CA PRO A 292 56.13 22.13 -29.28
C PRO A 292 54.63 21.89 -29.25
N TRP A 293 54.15 20.92 -28.46
CA TRP A 293 52.71 20.68 -28.29
C TRP A 293 51.95 21.92 -27.80
N ALA A 294 52.51 22.70 -26.86
CA ALA A 294 51.83 23.88 -26.30
C ALA A 294 51.80 25.03 -27.29
N ALA A 295 52.91 25.26 -28.00
CA ALA A 295 52.98 26.25 -29.06
C ALA A 295 51.94 25.97 -30.16
N ALA A 296 51.83 24.70 -30.56
CA ALA A 296 50.81 24.24 -31.51
C ALA A 296 49.39 24.44 -30.96
N ALA A 297 49.12 24.02 -29.72
CA ALA A 297 47.80 24.14 -29.10
C ALA A 297 47.35 25.59 -28.91
N GLN A 298 48.28 26.50 -28.62
CA GLN A 298 48.00 27.93 -28.44
C GLN A 298 47.99 28.71 -29.76
N GLY A 299 48.48 28.12 -30.86
CA GLY A 299 48.60 28.79 -32.16
C GLY A 299 49.64 29.93 -32.15
N ILE A 300 50.70 29.81 -31.36
CA ILE A 300 51.76 30.82 -31.22
C ILE A 300 53.16 30.22 -31.40
N SER A 301 54.19 31.08 -31.50
CA SER A 301 55.58 30.60 -31.61
C SER A 301 56.06 29.97 -30.30
N ALA A 302 56.82 28.86 -30.41
CA ALA A 302 57.51 28.25 -29.27
C ALA A 302 58.58 29.18 -28.66
N THR A 303 59.14 30.10 -29.44
CA THR A 303 60.00 31.16 -28.93
C THR A 303 59.15 32.36 -28.54
N LEU A 304 59.08 32.67 -27.25
CA LEU A 304 58.22 33.73 -26.75
C LEU A 304 58.93 35.08 -26.78
N PRO A 305 58.22 36.19 -27.06
CA PRO A 305 58.71 37.53 -26.73
C PRO A 305 58.68 37.75 -25.21
N SER A 306 59.50 38.69 -24.70
CA SER A 306 59.67 38.90 -23.26
C SER A 306 58.40 39.27 -22.50
N ASN A 307 57.42 39.89 -23.17
CA ASN A 307 56.11 40.21 -22.61
C ASN A 307 55.16 39.00 -22.51
N ARG A 308 55.64 37.79 -22.83
CA ARG A 308 54.92 36.51 -22.69
C ARG A 308 55.70 35.49 -21.87
N TYR A 309 56.81 35.89 -21.24
CA TYR A 309 57.54 35.00 -20.35
C TYR A 309 56.71 34.64 -19.12
N GLY A 310 56.84 33.39 -18.67
CA GLY A 310 56.29 32.95 -17.40
C GLY A 310 57.23 33.34 -16.25
N PRO A 311 56.82 33.11 -15.00
CA PRO A 311 57.65 33.40 -13.84
C PRO A 311 58.82 32.43 -13.77
N ALA A 312 59.91 32.84 -13.11
CA ALA A 312 61.03 31.95 -12.84
C ALA A 312 60.60 30.79 -11.90
N VAL A 313 61.12 29.58 -12.16
CA VAL A 313 60.91 28.43 -11.28
C VAL A 313 61.45 28.78 -9.88
N SER A 314 60.56 28.77 -8.90
CA SER A 314 60.85 29.23 -7.54
C SER A 314 59.83 28.64 -6.56
N THR A 315 59.99 28.85 -5.25
CA THR A 315 59.02 28.36 -4.26
C THR A 315 57.59 28.86 -4.50
N PRO A 316 57.35 30.15 -4.86
CA PRO A 316 56.01 30.62 -5.20
C PRO A 316 55.50 30.11 -6.55
N TYR A 317 56.42 29.77 -7.46
CA TYR A 317 56.08 29.29 -8.81
C TYR A 317 56.81 27.98 -9.15
N PRO A 318 56.49 26.86 -8.47
CA PRO A 318 57.24 25.62 -8.60
C PRO A 318 57.13 25.04 -10.02
N LEU A 319 58.09 24.18 -10.39
CA LEU A 319 58.04 23.46 -11.66
C LEU A 319 56.83 22.52 -11.67
N GLY A 320 56.07 22.52 -12.77
CA GLY A 320 54.85 21.73 -12.92
C GLY A 320 53.58 22.50 -12.54
N GLN A 321 53.69 23.73 -12.05
CA GLN A 321 52.52 24.57 -11.75
C GLN A 321 51.75 24.97 -13.01
N TYR A 322 52.42 25.06 -14.15
CA TYR A 322 51.79 25.37 -15.43
C TYR A 322 51.81 24.14 -16.34
N LEU A 323 50.78 23.96 -17.16
CA LEU A 323 50.71 22.83 -18.08
C LEU A 323 51.93 22.82 -19.02
N GLU A 324 52.34 24.00 -19.47
CA GLU A 324 53.48 24.23 -20.37
C GLU A 324 54.86 23.95 -19.74
N ASP A 325 54.90 23.62 -18.43
CA ASP A 325 56.09 23.08 -17.78
C ASP A 325 56.34 21.60 -18.14
N ASN A 326 55.47 20.96 -18.94
CA ASN A 326 55.63 19.58 -19.38
C ASN A 326 56.02 19.51 -20.86
N ASP A 327 56.98 18.66 -21.21
CA ASP A 327 57.30 18.27 -22.60
C ASP A 327 56.55 16.98 -22.94
N TYR A 328 56.16 16.83 -24.21
CA TYR A 328 55.70 15.55 -24.75
C TYR A 328 56.90 14.75 -25.25
N LYS A 329 57.09 13.53 -24.74
CA LYS A 329 58.25 12.67 -25.01
C LYS A 329 58.43 12.35 -26.50
N GLY A 330 57.34 12.27 -27.27
CA GLY A 330 57.41 12.09 -28.73
C GLY A 330 58.09 13.27 -29.45
N ASP A 331 57.92 14.51 -28.96
CA ASP A 331 58.59 15.69 -29.52
C ASP A 331 60.10 15.69 -29.23
N LEU A 332 60.54 14.89 -28.26
CA LEU A 332 61.94 14.70 -27.87
C LEU A 332 62.61 13.53 -28.61
N GLY A 333 61.88 12.85 -29.51
CA GLY A 333 62.37 11.71 -30.27
C GLY A 333 62.32 10.37 -29.53
N MET A 334 61.63 10.29 -28.38
CA MET A 334 61.35 9.02 -27.71
C MET A 334 60.24 8.24 -28.44
N THR A 335 60.23 6.91 -28.30
CA THR A 335 59.34 6.03 -29.08
C THR A 335 58.14 5.56 -28.26
N GLN A 336 56.93 5.85 -28.75
CA GLN A 336 55.68 5.33 -28.17
C GLN A 336 55.64 3.79 -28.26
N GLY A 337 55.18 3.13 -27.20
CA GLY A 337 55.19 1.68 -27.02
C GLY A 337 56.53 1.11 -26.51
N VAL A 338 57.57 1.93 -26.42
CA VAL A 338 58.89 1.54 -25.86
C VAL A 338 59.20 2.36 -24.61
N ASP A 339 59.21 3.69 -24.75
CA ASP A 339 59.60 4.62 -23.68
C ASP A 339 58.41 5.13 -22.86
N PHE A 340 57.22 5.15 -23.48
CA PHE A 340 55.95 5.58 -22.92
C PHE A 340 54.80 4.94 -23.70
N ASP A 341 53.59 4.92 -23.15
CA ASP A 341 52.45 4.22 -23.77
C ASP A 341 51.47 5.17 -24.46
N LEU A 342 51.23 6.32 -23.83
CA LEU A 342 50.15 7.24 -24.20
C LEU A 342 50.65 8.36 -25.12
N ASP A 343 49.89 8.66 -26.16
CA ASP A 343 50.20 9.70 -27.12
C ASP A 343 49.98 11.12 -26.55
N LEU A 344 50.09 12.15 -27.40
CA LEU A 344 49.91 13.55 -27.01
C LEU A 344 48.48 13.89 -26.55
N HIS A 345 47.50 13.03 -26.85
CA HIS A 345 46.13 13.20 -26.38
C HIS A 345 45.90 12.48 -25.05
N ASN A 346 46.91 11.77 -24.53
CA ASN A 346 46.84 10.91 -23.36
C ASN A 346 46.06 9.59 -23.60
N GLY A 347 46.14 9.06 -24.81
CA GLY A 347 45.52 7.78 -25.16
C GLY A 347 46.38 6.91 -26.05
N ARG A 348 45.84 5.76 -26.46
CA ARG A 348 46.44 4.88 -27.47
C ARG A 348 45.38 4.03 -28.14
N PHE A 349 45.68 3.51 -29.33
CA PHE A 349 44.89 2.43 -29.90
C PHE A 349 45.29 1.10 -29.25
N CYS A 350 44.33 0.38 -28.66
CA CYS A 350 44.58 -0.92 -28.07
C CYS A 350 43.31 -1.79 -28.02
N VAL A 351 43.49 -3.11 -27.93
CA VAL A 351 42.43 -4.02 -27.49
C VAL A 351 42.12 -3.75 -26.02
N THR A 352 40.85 -3.84 -25.66
CA THR A 352 40.37 -3.73 -24.29
C THR A 352 39.39 -4.88 -24.01
N PRO A 353 39.01 -5.13 -22.74
CA PRO A 353 38.02 -6.16 -22.44
C PRO A 353 36.72 -6.00 -23.23
N GLU A 354 36.26 -4.76 -23.41
CA GLU A 354 35.02 -4.45 -24.10
C GLU A 354 35.18 -4.29 -25.62
N PHE A 355 36.38 -3.91 -26.07
CA PHE A 355 36.72 -3.73 -27.49
C PHE A 355 37.84 -4.70 -27.90
N PRO A 356 37.55 -6.00 -28.06
CA PRO A 356 38.57 -7.01 -28.42
C PRO A 356 39.11 -6.82 -29.85
N GLY A 357 38.39 -6.08 -30.70
CA GLY A 357 38.85 -5.67 -32.04
C GLY A 357 39.72 -4.41 -32.04
N GLY A 358 39.94 -3.79 -30.88
CA GLY A 358 40.69 -2.55 -30.72
C GLY A 358 39.82 -1.30 -30.78
N THR A 359 40.16 -0.32 -29.94
CA THR A 359 39.64 1.04 -29.97
C THR A 359 40.73 2.03 -29.60
N TYR A 360 40.54 3.30 -29.95
CA TYR A 360 41.33 4.36 -29.33
C TYR A 360 40.77 4.61 -27.92
N ALA A 361 41.64 4.59 -26.91
CA ALA A 361 41.27 4.73 -25.51
C ALA A 361 42.17 5.74 -24.79
N TYR A 362 41.56 6.66 -24.06
CA TYR A 362 42.25 7.53 -23.10
C TYR A 362 42.51 6.77 -21.80
N PHE A 363 43.54 7.16 -21.06
CA PHE A 363 43.88 6.56 -19.78
C PHE A 363 44.15 7.61 -18.73
N VAL A 364 43.63 7.39 -17.53
CA VAL A 364 44.03 8.17 -16.36
C VAL A 364 45.52 7.95 -16.09
N ALA A 365 46.29 9.02 -15.95
CA ALA A 365 47.72 8.95 -15.64
C ALA A 365 47.99 9.15 -14.13
N ILE A 366 48.65 8.18 -13.50
CA ILE A 366 49.10 8.24 -12.11
C ILE A 366 50.54 7.74 -11.95
N LEU A 367 51.15 8.03 -10.80
CA LEU A 367 52.32 7.30 -10.28
C LEU A 367 51.87 6.01 -9.58
N PRO A 368 52.80 5.06 -9.33
CA PRO A 368 52.48 3.80 -8.65
C PRO A 368 51.86 3.94 -7.25
N ASP A 369 51.97 5.11 -6.61
CA ASP A 369 51.37 5.40 -5.31
C ASP A 369 49.95 6.03 -5.41
N GLY A 370 49.41 6.18 -6.61
CA GLY A 370 48.10 6.80 -6.85
C GLY A 370 48.15 8.29 -7.16
N THR A 371 49.32 8.94 -7.04
CA THR A 371 49.46 10.38 -7.29
C THR A 371 49.12 10.71 -8.74
N PRO A 372 48.17 11.63 -9.02
CA PRO A 372 47.86 12.08 -10.37
C PRO A 372 49.07 12.67 -11.11
N VAL A 373 49.21 12.31 -12.39
CA VAL A 373 50.28 12.78 -13.28
C VAL A 373 49.68 13.49 -14.47
N PHE A 374 50.25 14.65 -14.84
CA PHE A 374 49.81 15.37 -16.03
C PHE A 374 49.87 14.46 -17.29
N PRO A 375 48.83 14.46 -18.13
CA PRO A 375 47.71 15.40 -18.17
C PRO A 375 46.42 14.86 -17.52
N TYR A 376 46.55 13.89 -16.63
CA TYR A 376 45.47 13.24 -15.88
C TYR A 376 44.53 12.45 -16.79
N ASN A 377 43.48 13.07 -17.31
CA ASN A 377 42.44 12.41 -18.09
C ASN A 377 42.69 12.55 -19.61
N ILE A 378 43.06 13.74 -20.07
CA ILE A 378 43.27 14.05 -21.49
C ILE A 378 44.36 15.12 -21.65
N GLY A 379 45.13 15.04 -22.74
CA GLY A 379 45.99 16.14 -23.17
C GLY A 379 45.21 17.41 -23.57
N ARG A 380 45.88 18.38 -24.20
CA ARG A 380 45.23 19.63 -24.65
C ARG A 380 44.25 19.46 -25.81
N THR A 381 44.20 18.28 -26.40
CA THR A 381 43.43 18.04 -27.62
C THR A 381 42.78 16.66 -27.59
N TYR A 382 41.60 16.58 -28.17
CA TYR A 382 40.92 15.34 -28.50
C TYR A 382 41.62 14.64 -29.68
N SER A 383 41.67 13.31 -29.62
CA SER A 383 42.05 12.42 -30.71
C SER A 383 40.98 12.37 -31.80
N GLY A 384 39.69 12.43 -31.39
CA GLY A 384 38.54 12.49 -32.30
C GLY A 384 37.96 13.89 -32.49
N THR A 385 36.81 13.95 -33.15
CA THR A 385 36.01 15.18 -33.28
C THR A 385 35.07 15.33 -32.08
N PRO A 386 35.23 16.33 -31.19
CA PRO A 386 34.45 16.48 -29.96
C PRO A 386 33.07 17.09 -30.23
N SER A 387 32.17 16.32 -30.84
CA SER A 387 30.81 16.77 -31.16
C SER A 387 29.82 16.58 -30.01
N GLY A 388 30.22 15.90 -28.93
CA GLY A 388 29.48 15.77 -27.68
C GLY A 388 29.46 17.05 -26.87
N GLY A 389 28.46 17.19 -26.00
CA GLY A 389 28.23 18.43 -25.24
C GLY A 389 26.91 18.44 -24.46
N PRO A 390 26.70 19.45 -23.60
CA PRO A 390 25.44 19.62 -22.89
C PRO A 390 24.34 20.01 -23.88
N VAL A 391 23.13 19.49 -23.65
CA VAL A 391 21.94 19.86 -24.41
C VAL A 391 20.83 20.27 -23.46
N ALA A 392 20.07 21.31 -23.84
CA ALA A 392 18.92 21.74 -23.05
C ALA A 392 17.75 20.76 -23.17
N ASN A 393 17.56 20.18 -24.36
CA ASN A 393 16.50 19.21 -24.65
C ASN A 393 16.99 18.21 -25.70
N ILE A 394 16.47 16.98 -25.62
CA ILE A 394 16.63 15.97 -26.68
C ILE A 394 15.52 16.21 -27.71
N VAL A 395 15.90 16.57 -28.94
CA VAL A 395 14.97 16.97 -30.02
C VAL A 395 14.77 15.87 -31.07
N GLU A 396 15.47 14.75 -30.93
CA GLU A 396 15.37 13.59 -31.80
C GLU A 396 14.75 12.41 -31.04
N ALA A 397 14.28 11.40 -31.79
CA ALA A 397 13.83 10.17 -31.19
C ALA A 397 15.02 9.43 -30.57
N VAL A 398 14.88 9.06 -29.30
CA VAL A 398 15.85 8.27 -28.55
C VAL A 398 15.18 7.03 -27.96
N THR A 399 15.97 5.99 -27.77
CA THR A 399 15.63 4.78 -27.02
C THR A 399 16.27 4.89 -25.65
N VAL A 400 15.49 4.79 -24.58
CA VAL A 400 16.02 4.69 -23.22
C VAL A 400 16.67 3.31 -23.04
N PHE A 401 17.92 3.28 -22.60
CA PHE A 401 18.67 2.06 -22.32
C PHE A 401 18.55 1.65 -20.85
N ALA A 402 18.72 2.60 -19.93
CA ALA A 402 18.66 2.35 -18.50
C ALA A 402 18.18 3.60 -17.75
N GLU A 403 17.40 3.38 -16.70
CA GLU A 403 16.86 4.40 -15.80
C GLU A 403 17.31 4.13 -14.36
N GLY A 404 17.54 5.20 -13.63
CA GLY A 404 18.14 5.26 -12.31
C GLY A 404 17.45 6.29 -11.43
N GLY A 405 18.09 6.67 -10.33
CA GLY A 405 17.51 7.57 -9.33
C GLY A 405 16.16 7.01 -8.84
N PRO A 406 15.08 7.81 -8.89
CA PRO A 406 13.75 7.37 -8.49
C PRO A 406 13.16 6.28 -9.41
N GLU A 407 13.62 6.18 -10.67
CA GLU A 407 13.10 5.24 -11.68
C GLU A 407 13.93 3.95 -11.77
N LYS A 408 14.97 3.82 -10.93
CA LYS A 408 15.75 2.59 -10.80
C LYS A 408 14.82 1.39 -10.57
N SER A 409 14.99 0.31 -11.35
CA SER A 409 14.17 -0.89 -11.23
C SER A 409 14.41 -1.65 -9.93
N ASP A 410 13.33 -2.18 -9.33
CA ASP A 410 13.41 -3.07 -8.18
C ASP A 410 13.76 -4.50 -8.61
N THR A 411 14.73 -5.13 -7.96
CA THR A 411 15.08 -6.54 -8.23
C THR A 411 15.35 -7.28 -6.93
N ALA A 412 14.80 -8.48 -6.77
CA ALA A 412 15.03 -9.31 -5.59
C ALA A 412 16.54 -9.57 -5.38
N GLY A 413 16.98 -9.47 -4.14
CA GLY A 413 18.35 -9.72 -3.70
C GLY A 413 18.50 -11.10 -3.05
N ALA A 414 19.55 -11.26 -2.25
CA ALA A 414 19.79 -12.50 -1.53
C ALA A 414 18.82 -12.66 -0.36
N THR A 415 18.28 -13.87 -0.20
CA THR A 415 17.49 -14.28 0.96
C THR A 415 18.37 -15.06 1.93
N ALA A 416 18.36 -14.69 3.21
CA ALA A 416 19.09 -15.40 4.25
C ALA A 416 18.11 -15.97 5.28
N VAL A 417 18.38 -17.18 5.78
CA VAL A 417 17.58 -17.84 6.81
C VAL A 417 18.45 -18.07 8.04
N ASP A 418 18.05 -17.52 9.18
CA ASP A 418 18.65 -17.86 10.47
C ASP A 418 18.06 -19.18 10.95
N THR A 419 18.84 -20.25 10.84
CA THR A 419 18.42 -21.60 11.24
C THR A 419 18.18 -21.78 12.75
N THR A 420 18.60 -20.84 13.59
CA THR A 420 18.41 -20.88 15.04
C THR A 420 17.11 -20.21 15.47
N SER A 421 16.83 -19.00 14.94
CA SER A 421 15.60 -18.26 15.24
C SER A 421 14.44 -18.60 14.31
N GLY A 422 14.72 -19.09 13.09
CA GLY A 422 13.72 -19.27 12.05
C GLY A 422 13.45 -18.03 11.21
N ASP A 423 14.22 -16.95 11.41
CA ASP A 423 13.98 -15.68 10.73
C ASP A 423 14.45 -15.72 9.28
N VAL A 424 13.68 -15.09 8.38
CA VAL A 424 14.05 -14.92 6.98
C VAL A 424 14.33 -13.44 6.72
N THR A 425 15.57 -13.13 6.36
CA THR A 425 15.96 -11.78 5.91
C THR A 425 15.88 -11.69 4.40
N LEU A 426 15.03 -10.79 3.93
CA LEU A 426 14.88 -10.43 2.53
C LEU A 426 15.74 -9.20 2.25
N THR A 427 16.49 -9.23 1.16
CA THR A 427 17.15 -8.04 0.61
C THR A 427 16.67 -7.84 -0.81
N TRP A 428 16.56 -6.59 -1.27
CA TRP A 428 16.27 -6.29 -2.66
C TRP A 428 16.98 -5.02 -3.08
N ASN A 429 17.25 -4.91 -4.38
CA ASN A 429 17.67 -3.69 -5.01
C ASN A 429 16.46 -2.77 -5.09
N GLY A 430 16.59 -1.54 -4.59
CA GLY A 430 15.53 -0.54 -4.64
C GLY A 430 16.09 0.88 -4.59
N VAL A 431 15.25 1.81 -4.19
CA VAL A 431 15.58 3.23 -3.99
C VAL A 431 15.42 3.64 -2.53
N GLN A 432 16.39 4.41 -2.03
CA GLN A 432 16.32 5.06 -0.72
C GLN A 432 15.14 6.03 -0.69
N GLY A 433 14.39 6.05 0.40
CA GLY A 433 13.14 6.80 0.52
C GLY A 433 11.93 6.13 -0.11
N GLY A 434 12.08 5.01 -0.82
CA GLY A 434 10.95 4.22 -1.33
C GLY A 434 10.19 3.53 -0.19
N GLU A 435 8.87 3.44 -0.29
CA GLU A 435 8.04 2.64 0.61
C GLU A 435 7.69 1.33 -0.09
N TYR A 436 7.82 0.20 0.62
CA TYR A 436 7.65 -1.14 0.05
C TYR A 436 6.66 -1.97 0.87
N GLU A 437 5.80 -2.70 0.18
CA GLU A 437 5.02 -3.81 0.73
C GLU A 437 5.70 -5.14 0.40
N ILE A 438 5.60 -6.10 1.30
CA ILE A 438 6.17 -7.43 1.15
C ILE A 438 5.07 -8.45 1.31
N ASP A 439 4.91 -9.32 0.30
CA ASP A 439 4.02 -10.47 0.39
C ASP A 439 4.83 -11.77 0.49
N TYR A 440 4.24 -12.77 1.13
CA TYR A 440 4.79 -14.11 1.29
C TYR A 440 3.76 -15.20 0.93
N SER A 441 4.23 -16.37 0.54
CA SER A 441 3.41 -17.52 0.15
C SER A 441 4.13 -18.82 0.44
N SER A 442 3.46 -19.86 0.87
CA SER A 442 4.08 -21.18 1.05
C SER A 442 3.97 -22.10 -0.15
N ASN A 443 3.24 -21.69 -1.20
CA ASN A 443 2.93 -22.57 -2.33
C ASN A 443 2.87 -21.85 -3.70
N LEU A 444 3.32 -20.59 -3.77
CA LEU A 444 3.23 -19.70 -4.94
C LEU A 444 1.80 -19.38 -5.42
N ARG A 445 0.77 -19.91 -4.76
CA ARG A 445 -0.64 -19.76 -5.13
C ARG A 445 -1.45 -18.92 -4.16
N LEU A 446 -1.02 -18.75 -2.92
CA LEU A 446 -1.72 -17.93 -1.93
C LEU A 446 -0.72 -16.97 -1.32
N TRP A 447 -0.86 -15.68 -1.61
CA TRP A 447 0.04 -14.63 -1.13
C TRP A 447 -0.62 -13.84 0.00
N ARG A 448 0.11 -13.62 1.09
CA ARG A 448 -0.28 -12.84 2.28
C ARG A 448 0.68 -11.67 2.44
N SER A 449 0.23 -10.55 2.99
CA SER A 449 1.09 -9.38 3.23
C SER A 449 1.70 -9.42 4.62
N MET A 450 2.97 -9.04 4.74
CA MET A 450 3.59 -8.73 6.03
C MET A 450 2.97 -7.45 6.60
N ALA A 451 2.89 -7.36 7.94
CA ALA A 451 2.29 -6.20 8.59
C ALA A 451 3.19 -4.95 8.44
N GLY A 452 2.64 -3.88 7.87
CA GLY A 452 3.32 -2.58 7.72
C GLY A 452 4.17 -2.45 6.45
N SER A 453 4.33 -1.21 5.97
CA SER A 453 5.22 -0.87 4.86
C SER A 453 6.65 -0.62 5.35
N VAL A 454 7.64 -1.00 4.55
CA VAL A 454 9.06 -0.76 4.81
C VAL A 454 9.50 0.50 4.07
N THR A 455 9.89 1.55 4.80
CA THR A 455 10.56 2.72 4.20
C THR A 455 12.05 2.46 4.09
N ALA A 456 12.56 2.41 2.86
CA ALA A 456 13.95 2.12 2.58
C ALA A 456 14.88 3.25 3.04
N ASN A 457 15.89 2.90 3.83
CA ASN A 457 16.96 3.81 4.25
C ASN A 457 18.20 3.75 3.34
N SER A 458 18.22 2.85 2.35
CA SER A 458 19.29 2.66 1.36
C SER A 458 18.71 2.21 0.02
N ASP A 459 19.55 2.02 -0.99
CA ASP A 459 19.19 1.45 -2.29
C ASP A 459 19.29 -0.09 -2.35
N GLN A 460 19.64 -0.71 -1.21
CA GLN A 460 19.59 -2.15 -0.96
C GLN A 460 18.77 -2.42 0.32
N PRO A 461 17.50 -2.02 0.35
CA PRO A 461 16.64 -2.24 1.51
C PRO A 461 16.53 -3.71 1.91
N SER A 462 16.22 -3.92 3.18
CA SER A 462 16.00 -5.24 3.76
C SER A 462 14.82 -5.26 4.72
N ALA A 463 14.27 -6.46 4.92
CA ALA A 463 13.21 -6.72 5.87
C ALA A 463 13.35 -8.13 6.44
N VAL A 464 12.82 -8.35 7.65
CA VAL A 464 12.91 -9.63 8.35
C VAL A 464 11.51 -10.15 8.66
N ASP A 465 11.26 -11.39 8.25
CA ASP A 465 10.08 -12.17 8.61
C ASP A 465 10.46 -13.15 9.73
N ALA A 466 9.92 -12.97 10.94
CA ALA A 466 10.44 -13.60 12.15
C ALA A 466 9.81 -14.96 12.45
N GLY A 467 10.64 -15.98 12.74
CA GLY A 467 10.22 -17.31 13.21
C GLY A 467 9.51 -18.23 12.19
N ILE A 468 9.37 -17.83 10.92
CA ILE A 468 8.60 -18.56 9.90
C ILE A 468 9.30 -19.80 9.34
N ALA A 469 10.63 -19.79 9.17
CA ALA A 469 11.33 -20.93 8.57
C ALA A 469 11.31 -22.20 9.45
N GLN A 470 10.82 -22.11 10.69
CA GLN A 470 10.60 -23.26 11.57
C GLN A 470 9.19 -23.83 11.50
N THR A 471 8.23 -23.11 10.95
CA THR A 471 6.81 -23.51 10.91
C THR A 471 6.38 -24.04 9.55
N GLU A 472 7.07 -23.67 8.46
CA GLU A 472 6.72 -24.06 7.09
C GLU A 472 7.90 -24.70 6.35
N SER A 473 7.63 -25.71 5.50
CA SER A 473 8.68 -26.44 4.77
C SER A 473 9.21 -25.70 3.54
N GLU A 474 8.42 -24.78 2.97
CA GLU A 474 8.77 -23.96 1.80
C GLU A 474 8.09 -22.59 1.91
N GLN A 475 8.77 -21.52 1.48
CA GLN A 475 8.27 -20.15 1.56
C GLN A 475 8.83 -19.30 0.42
N PHE A 476 7.98 -18.48 -0.19
CA PHE A 476 8.23 -17.59 -1.31
C PHE A 476 7.89 -16.16 -0.92
N TYR A 477 8.61 -15.19 -1.47
CA TYR A 477 8.45 -13.78 -1.14
C TYR A 477 8.43 -12.93 -2.41
N ARG A 478 7.70 -11.81 -2.37
CA ARG A 478 7.75 -10.77 -3.39
C ARG A 478 7.69 -9.40 -2.73
N VAL A 479 8.37 -8.42 -3.33
CA VAL A 479 8.46 -7.06 -2.83
C VAL A 479 7.92 -6.10 -3.88
N ARG A 480 7.18 -5.09 -3.45
CA ARG A 480 6.59 -4.07 -4.32
C ARG A 480 6.76 -2.69 -3.73
N ARG A 481 7.29 -1.75 -4.52
CA ARG A 481 7.31 -0.33 -4.15
C ARG A 481 5.92 0.28 -4.30
N VAL A 482 5.43 0.94 -3.26
CA VAL A 482 4.08 1.52 -3.15
C VAL A 482 4.07 3.02 -2.92
N GLY A 483 5.23 3.60 -2.59
CA GLY A 483 5.37 5.03 -2.32
C GLY A 483 6.80 5.49 -2.40
N MET A 484 7.01 6.80 -2.26
CA MET A 484 8.33 7.43 -2.19
C MET A 484 8.29 8.71 -1.38
N ALA A 485 9.27 8.90 -0.50
CA ALA A 485 9.44 10.10 0.29
C ALA A 485 9.73 11.31 -0.61
N ALA A 486 9.43 12.53 -0.10
CA ALA A 486 9.69 13.76 -0.85
C ALA A 486 11.19 13.95 -1.13
N PHE A 487 11.51 14.29 -2.37
CA PHE A 487 12.87 14.55 -2.86
C PHE A 487 12.85 15.70 -3.89
N ASP A 488 14.03 16.24 -4.21
CA ASP A 488 14.21 17.19 -5.30
C ASP A 488 14.14 16.47 -6.64
N SER A 489 13.04 16.67 -7.37
CA SER A 489 12.78 16.06 -8.67
C SER A 489 13.31 16.87 -9.86
N ALA A 490 14.10 17.93 -9.63
CA ALA A 490 14.69 18.70 -10.72
C ALA A 490 15.63 17.85 -11.58
N GLY A 491 15.40 17.83 -12.89
CA GLY A 491 16.22 17.11 -13.87
C GLY A 491 15.92 15.63 -14.02
N PHE A 492 14.99 15.12 -13.23
CA PHE A 492 14.43 13.79 -13.43
C PHE A 492 13.27 13.88 -14.41
N ASN A 493 13.20 12.93 -15.33
CA ASN A 493 11.98 12.70 -16.11
C ASN A 493 10.94 11.91 -15.31
N TYR A 494 11.02 11.99 -13.98
CA TYR A 494 10.13 11.34 -13.06
C TYR A 494 8.77 12.04 -13.10
N THR A 495 7.86 11.44 -13.84
CA THR A 495 6.44 11.62 -13.54
C THR A 495 6.16 10.62 -12.44
N PRO A 496 5.70 11.03 -11.25
CA PRO A 496 5.06 10.09 -10.35
C PRO A 496 3.89 9.50 -11.13
N GLY A 497 4.11 8.35 -11.76
CA GLY A 497 3.03 7.47 -12.10
C GLY A 497 2.27 7.28 -10.79
N PRO A 498 0.94 7.35 -10.78
CA PRO A 498 0.23 6.91 -9.59
C PRO A 498 0.77 5.50 -9.32
N PHE A 499 1.38 5.29 -8.15
CA PHE A 499 1.89 3.98 -7.77
C PHE A 499 0.68 3.09 -7.88
N ALA A 500 0.63 2.28 -8.96
CA ALA A 500 -0.61 1.73 -9.46
C ALA A 500 -1.45 1.28 -8.28
N GLN A 501 -2.61 1.90 -8.04
CA GLN A 501 -3.51 1.37 -7.03
C GLN A 501 -3.89 -0.02 -7.54
N LEU A 502 -3.15 -1.01 -7.05
CA LEU A 502 -3.35 -2.39 -7.43
C LEU A 502 -4.53 -2.84 -6.60
N ALA A 503 -5.64 -3.11 -7.28
CA ALA A 503 -6.69 -3.88 -6.67
C ALA A 503 -6.40 -5.35 -6.90
N THR A 504 -6.57 -6.12 -5.84
CA THR A 504 -6.80 -7.54 -5.97
C THR A 504 -8.22 -7.72 -6.50
N VAL A 505 -8.35 -8.29 -7.69
CA VAL A 505 -9.62 -8.54 -8.37
C VAL A 505 -9.74 -10.03 -8.64
N VAL A 506 -10.90 -10.60 -8.34
CA VAL A 506 -11.24 -11.96 -8.75
C VAL A 506 -11.91 -11.90 -10.11
N VAL A 507 -11.35 -12.62 -11.08
CA VAL A 507 -11.79 -12.63 -12.47
C VAL A 507 -12.33 -13.99 -12.80
N THR A 508 -13.59 -14.02 -13.21
CA THR A 508 -14.21 -15.24 -13.74
C THR A 508 -13.80 -15.43 -15.21
N LEU A 509 -13.17 -16.56 -15.50
CA LEU A 509 -12.75 -16.99 -16.83
C LEU A 509 -13.93 -17.59 -17.59
N ALA A 510 -14.22 -17.05 -18.77
CA ALA A 510 -15.16 -17.55 -19.75
C ALA A 510 -14.50 -18.56 -20.70
N GLY A 511 -15.22 -19.64 -21.01
CA GLY A 511 -14.81 -20.66 -21.99
C GLY A 511 -15.52 -22.00 -21.80
N THR A 512 -15.75 -22.74 -22.89
CA THR A 512 -16.35 -24.09 -22.89
C THR A 512 -15.32 -25.21 -22.69
N GLN A 513 -14.03 -24.87 -22.65
CA GLN A 513 -12.97 -25.83 -22.34
C GLN A 513 -12.82 -25.88 -20.81
N SER A 514 -12.89 -27.09 -20.25
CA SER A 514 -12.63 -27.31 -18.83
C SER A 514 -11.19 -26.88 -18.55
N ALA A 515 -11.04 -25.82 -17.76
CA ALA A 515 -9.75 -25.50 -17.19
C ALA A 515 -9.26 -26.72 -16.37
N PRO A 516 -7.93 -26.92 -16.22
CA PRO A 516 -7.37 -28.12 -15.60
C PRO A 516 -8.02 -28.40 -14.24
N SER A 517 -8.40 -29.65 -13.99
CA SER A 517 -9.13 -30.09 -12.79
C SER A 517 -8.32 -29.99 -11.50
N ASP A 518 -7.01 -29.84 -11.61
CA ASP A 518 -6.13 -29.73 -10.46
C ASP A 518 -5.89 -28.24 -10.20
N LEU A 519 -6.10 -27.83 -8.94
CA LEU A 519 -5.66 -26.55 -8.35
C LEU A 519 -4.14 -26.27 -8.56
N GLY A 520 -3.44 -27.23 -9.17
CA GLY A 520 -2.03 -27.45 -9.47
C GLY A 520 -1.34 -26.49 -10.44
N GLU A 521 -1.98 -26.20 -11.57
CA GLU A 521 -1.29 -25.59 -12.72
C GLU A 521 -1.32 -24.07 -12.66
N LEU A 522 -0.12 -23.47 -12.65
CA LEU A 522 0.07 -22.04 -12.80
C LEU A 522 -0.25 -21.63 -14.25
N PRO A 523 -0.95 -20.50 -14.47
CA PRO A 523 -1.11 -19.96 -15.81
C PRO A 523 0.27 -19.62 -16.42
N LEU A 524 0.45 -19.95 -17.70
CA LEU A 524 1.63 -19.58 -18.49
C LEU A 524 1.73 -18.06 -18.65
N SER A 525 0.59 -17.40 -18.81
CA SER A 525 0.50 -15.95 -18.92
C SER A 525 -0.85 -15.45 -18.40
N VAL A 526 -0.85 -14.22 -17.87
CA VAL A 526 -2.06 -13.48 -17.51
C VAL A 526 -1.89 -12.04 -18.01
N SER A 527 -2.84 -11.56 -18.81
CA SER A 527 -2.90 -10.18 -19.26
C SER A 527 -4.21 -9.52 -18.84
N PHE A 528 -4.16 -8.22 -18.57
CA PHE A 528 -5.31 -7.37 -18.24
C PHE A 528 -5.25 -6.12 -19.10
N ASN A 529 -6.32 -5.85 -19.85
CA ASN A 529 -6.45 -4.75 -20.80
C ASN A 529 -5.28 -4.64 -21.81
N GLY A 530 -4.73 -5.79 -22.23
CA GLY A 530 -3.55 -5.84 -23.11
C GLY A 530 -2.20 -5.54 -22.42
N GLY A 531 -2.19 -5.33 -21.10
CA GLY A 531 -1.00 -5.20 -20.26
C GLY A 531 -0.79 -6.39 -19.31
N THR A 532 0.16 -6.28 -18.38
CA THR A 532 0.55 -7.36 -17.45
C THR A 532 -0.32 -7.35 -16.18
N ALA A 533 -0.87 -8.50 -15.79
CA ALA A 533 -1.51 -8.71 -14.48
C ALA A 533 -0.73 -9.73 -13.65
N VAL A 534 -0.75 -9.59 -12.34
CA VAL A 534 -0.05 -10.52 -11.44
C VAL A 534 -1.04 -11.56 -10.95
N PHE A 535 -0.81 -12.84 -11.28
CA PHE A 535 -1.54 -13.94 -10.68
C PHE A 535 -1.25 -13.99 -9.17
N VAL A 536 -2.29 -13.90 -8.37
CA VAL A 536 -2.22 -14.02 -6.91
C VAL A 536 -2.59 -15.45 -6.54
N SER A 537 -3.81 -15.86 -6.89
CA SER A 537 -4.35 -17.16 -6.52
C SER A 537 -5.41 -17.64 -7.49
N ARG A 538 -5.91 -18.86 -7.27
CA ARG A 538 -7.01 -19.44 -8.02
C ARG A 538 -8.12 -19.86 -7.06
N PRO A 539 -9.02 -18.92 -6.69
CA PRO A 539 -10.02 -19.16 -5.65
C PRO A 539 -11.07 -20.20 -6.07
N ALA A 540 -11.32 -20.39 -7.38
CA ALA A 540 -12.22 -21.42 -7.88
C ALA A 540 -11.77 -21.96 -9.26
N ALA A 541 -12.37 -23.06 -9.71
CA ALA A 541 -12.01 -23.71 -10.99
C ALA A 541 -12.09 -22.76 -12.20
N ASN A 542 -13.03 -21.82 -12.20
CA ASN A 542 -13.23 -20.80 -13.24
C ASN A 542 -12.84 -19.39 -12.78
N GLN A 543 -12.20 -19.20 -11.64
CA GLN A 543 -11.83 -17.89 -11.13
C GLN A 543 -10.33 -17.80 -10.87
N ILE A 544 -9.77 -16.66 -11.21
CA ILE A 544 -8.39 -16.31 -10.88
C ILE A 544 -8.40 -15.01 -10.09
N GLU A 545 -7.60 -14.96 -9.05
CA GLU A 545 -7.36 -13.72 -8.31
C GLU A 545 -6.11 -13.08 -8.90
N LEU A 546 -6.27 -11.84 -9.35
CA LEU A 546 -5.22 -11.05 -9.98
C LEU A 546 -5.00 -9.77 -9.20
N ARG A 547 -3.77 -9.31 -9.10
CA ARG A 547 -3.51 -7.88 -8.84
C ARG A 547 -3.42 -7.17 -10.18
N VAL A 548 -4.32 -6.22 -10.39
CA VAL A 548 -4.42 -5.42 -11.62
C VAL A 548 -4.24 -3.93 -11.33
N PRO A 549 -3.56 -3.18 -12.21
CA PRO A 549 -3.45 -1.73 -12.09
C PRO A 549 -4.79 -1.06 -12.42
N LEU A 550 -5.34 -0.28 -11.48
CA LEU A 550 -6.58 0.45 -11.70
C LEU A 550 -6.38 1.87 -12.25
N ASP A 551 -5.16 2.39 -12.19
CA ASP A 551 -4.91 3.81 -12.44
C ASP A 551 -5.00 4.20 -13.91
N GLY A 552 -5.65 5.33 -14.17
CA GLY A 552 -5.85 5.87 -15.52
C GLY A 552 -6.91 5.13 -16.35
N LEU A 553 -7.58 4.13 -15.79
CA LEU A 553 -8.70 3.45 -16.40
C LEU A 553 -9.99 4.22 -16.16
N ALA A 554 -10.73 4.50 -17.22
CA ALA A 554 -12.09 5.02 -17.11
C ALA A 554 -13.04 3.96 -16.53
N ASP A 555 -14.17 4.37 -15.97
CA ASP A 555 -15.19 3.42 -15.54
C ASP A 555 -15.63 2.54 -16.71
N GLY A 556 -15.58 1.22 -16.54
CA GLY A 556 -15.88 0.27 -17.61
C GLY A 556 -15.33 -1.14 -17.40
N ASN A 557 -15.62 -2.02 -18.37
CA ASN A 557 -15.19 -3.41 -18.36
C ASN A 557 -13.92 -3.59 -19.20
N TYR A 558 -12.92 -4.22 -18.62
CA TYR A 558 -11.61 -4.43 -19.19
C TYR A 558 -11.33 -5.92 -19.36
N PRO A 559 -10.84 -6.36 -20.53
CA PRO A 559 -10.65 -7.78 -20.79
C PRO A 559 -9.44 -8.34 -20.04
N VAL A 560 -9.55 -9.57 -19.59
CA VAL A 560 -8.46 -10.38 -19.05
C VAL A 560 -8.26 -11.58 -19.96
N VAL A 561 -7.02 -11.94 -20.25
CA VAL A 561 -6.69 -13.15 -21.03
C VAL A 561 -5.69 -13.97 -20.24
N VAL A 562 -5.98 -15.26 -20.07
CA VAL A 562 -5.16 -16.20 -19.31
C VAL A 562 -4.88 -17.44 -20.14
N GLU A 563 -3.61 -17.82 -20.22
CA GLU A 563 -3.18 -18.99 -20.98
C GLU A 563 -2.66 -20.07 -20.03
N PHE A 564 -3.10 -21.30 -20.24
CA PHE A 564 -2.57 -22.49 -19.56
C PHE A 564 -1.83 -23.39 -20.55
N ALA A 565 -0.93 -24.23 -20.04
CA ALA A 565 -0.21 -25.18 -20.89
C ALA A 565 -1.13 -26.31 -21.39
N GLY A 566 -0.83 -26.85 -22.59
CA GLY A 566 -1.49 -28.06 -23.09
C GLY A 566 -2.95 -27.86 -23.53
N ALA A 567 -3.80 -28.84 -23.21
CA ALA A 567 -5.19 -28.92 -23.72
C ALA A 567 -6.17 -27.93 -23.06
N ALA A 568 -5.74 -27.18 -22.04
CA ALA A 568 -6.56 -26.18 -21.35
C ALA A 568 -6.79 -24.91 -22.19
N GLY A 569 -5.79 -24.50 -22.97
CA GLY A 569 -5.91 -23.40 -23.93
C GLY A 569 -6.02 -22.00 -23.30
N THR A 570 -6.46 -21.04 -24.11
CA THR A 570 -6.64 -19.64 -23.73
C THR A 570 -8.05 -19.41 -23.18
N HIS A 571 -8.12 -18.75 -22.03
CA HIS A 571 -9.35 -18.32 -21.36
C HIS A 571 -9.42 -16.80 -21.29
N THR A 572 -10.63 -16.25 -21.27
CA THR A 572 -10.83 -14.80 -21.21
C THR A 572 -11.77 -14.42 -20.08
N GLY A 573 -11.49 -13.39 -19.31
CA GLY A 573 -12.39 -12.84 -18.29
C GLY A 573 -12.56 -11.33 -18.44
N THR A 574 -13.25 -10.71 -17.49
CA THR A 574 -13.40 -9.24 -17.45
C THR A 574 -13.21 -8.72 -16.03
N VAL A 575 -12.57 -7.57 -15.91
CA VAL A 575 -12.45 -6.79 -14.68
C VAL A 575 -13.20 -5.48 -14.90
N THR A 576 -14.06 -5.10 -13.96
CA THR A 576 -14.79 -3.83 -14.00
C THR A 576 -14.06 -2.80 -13.15
N VAL A 577 -13.58 -1.72 -13.76
CA VAL A 577 -13.00 -0.57 -13.05
C VAL A 577 -14.06 0.52 -12.96
N GLY A 578 -14.15 1.24 -11.83
CA GLY A 578 -15.29 2.13 -11.55
C GLY A 578 -16.54 1.42 -11.02
N GLY A 579 -16.38 0.18 -10.55
CA GLY A 579 -17.48 -0.71 -10.14
C GLY A 579 -18.03 -0.49 -8.73
N GLY A 580 -17.66 0.59 -8.04
CA GLY A 580 -18.60 1.14 -7.07
C GLY A 580 -19.65 1.85 -7.90
N SER A 581 -20.76 1.18 -8.26
CA SER A 581 -21.91 1.95 -8.75
C SER A 581 -22.10 3.11 -7.77
N PRO A 582 -22.22 4.37 -8.24
CA PRO A 582 -22.55 5.46 -7.36
C PRO A 582 -23.90 5.08 -6.77
N ILE A 583 -23.91 4.61 -5.53
CA ILE A 583 -25.10 4.64 -4.71
C ILE A 583 -25.43 6.11 -4.69
N THR A 584 -26.45 6.49 -5.46
CA THR A 584 -26.83 7.90 -5.60
C THR A 584 -27.15 8.36 -4.20
N ASN A 585 -26.28 9.22 -3.65
CA ASN A 585 -26.40 9.76 -2.29
C ASN A 585 -27.83 10.32 -2.14
N GLY A 586 -28.71 9.58 -1.44
CA GLY A 586 -30.14 9.90 -1.34
C GLY A 586 -31.18 8.82 -1.71
N ASN A 587 -30.83 7.56 -1.98
CA ASN A 587 -31.82 6.47 -2.08
C ASN A 587 -32.32 6.05 -0.69
N ASN A 588 -33.61 5.76 -0.56
CA ASN A 588 -34.20 5.27 0.69
C ASN A 588 -33.77 3.84 0.98
N VAL A 589 -33.75 3.47 2.27
CA VAL A 589 -33.53 2.10 2.71
C VAL A 589 -34.74 1.65 3.56
N LEU A 590 -35.40 0.57 3.13
CA LEU A 590 -36.49 -0.06 3.85
C LEU A 590 -36.06 -1.46 4.28
N LEU A 591 -35.86 -1.65 5.58
CA LEU A 591 -35.67 -2.98 6.16
C LEU A 591 -37.02 -3.50 6.66
N ILE A 592 -37.49 -4.61 6.10
CA ILE A 592 -38.66 -5.36 6.56
C ILE A 592 -38.15 -6.63 7.26
N LEU A 593 -38.34 -6.68 8.58
CA LEU A 593 -37.97 -7.83 9.39
C LEU A 593 -39.25 -8.58 9.80
N VAL A 594 -39.34 -9.86 9.45
CA VAL A 594 -40.49 -10.73 9.73
C VAL A 594 -40.18 -11.64 10.91
N ASP A 595 -41.05 -11.65 11.91
CA ASP A 595 -40.90 -12.44 13.14
C ASP A 595 -41.34 -13.89 12.91
N ASP A 596 -40.47 -14.86 13.18
CA ASP A 596 -40.78 -16.30 13.08
C ASP A 596 -40.97 -16.86 11.65
N TRP A 597 -40.42 -16.20 10.63
CA TRP A 597 -40.51 -16.67 9.24
C TRP A 597 -39.28 -17.47 8.80
N GLY A 598 -39.32 -18.79 9.02
CA GLY A 598 -38.31 -19.73 8.53
C GLY A 598 -38.48 -20.13 7.06
N ILE A 599 -37.43 -20.75 6.50
CA ILE A 599 -37.39 -21.26 5.12
C ILE A 599 -38.55 -22.21 4.83
N ASP A 600 -38.97 -23.01 5.81
CA ASP A 600 -40.03 -24.00 5.66
C ASP A 600 -41.39 -23.40 5.28
N TRP A 601 -41.65 -22.14 5.63
CA TRP A 601 -42.87 -21.41 5.25
C TRP A 601 -42.66 -20.38 4.14
N SER A 602 -41.49 -20.37 3.50
CA SER A 602 -41.14 -19.37 2.50
C SER A 602 -41.50 -19.80 1.08
N PRO A 603 -42.45 -19.12 0.39
CA PRO A 603 -42.77 -19.43 -1.00
C PRO A 603 -41.72 -18.93 -2.00
N ILE A 604 -40.66 -18.27 -1.53
CA ILE A 604 -39.55 -17.77 -2.36
C ILE A 604 -38.32 -18.68 -2.29
N ASP A 605 -38.02 -19.27 -1.13
CA ASP A 605 -36.75 -20.01 -0.90
C ASP A 605 -36.93 -21.47 -0.45
N ASN A 606 -38.18 -21.96 -0.36
CA ASN A 606 -38.45 -23.37 -0.07
C ASN A 606 -38.55 -24.21 -1.35
N THR A 607 -37.70 -25.23 -1.47
CA THR A 607 -37.72 -26.18 -2.60
C THR A 607 -38.33 -27.54 -2.25
N THR A 608 -38.85 -27.74 -1.04
CA THR A 608 -39.35 -29.03 -0.54
C THR A 608 -40.65 -29.42 -1.25
N PRO A 609 -40.68 -30.54 -2.01
CA PRO A 609 -41.87 -30.93 -2.75
C PRO A 609 -43.03 -31.34 -1.84
N GLY A 610 -44.26 -30.94 -2.22
CA GLY A 610 -45.49 -31.41 -1.57
C GLY A 610 -45.94 -30.63 -0.34
N LEU A 611 -45.18 -29.61 0.09
CA LEU A 611 -45.63 -28.66 1.10
C LEU A 611 -46.68 -27.70 0.55
N THR A 612 -47.57 -27.26 1.42
CA THR A 612 -48.53 -26.21 1.08
C THR A 612 -48.05 -24.89 1.69
N LEU A 613 -47.48 -24.05 0.84
CA LEU A 613 -46.90 -22.75 1.19
C LEU A 613 -47.95 -21.63 1.14
N PRO A 614 -47.77 -20.52 1.87
CA PRO A 614 -48.66 -19.35 1.80
C PRO A 614 -48.60 -18.70 0.42
N ASN A 615 -49.72 -18.14 -0.03
CA ASN A 615 -49.76 -17.32 -1.23
C ASN A 615 -49.28 -15.89 -0.92
N MET A 616 -48.01 -15.59 -1.22
CA MET A 616 -47.38 -14.29 -0.92
C MET A 616 -46.93 -13.58 -2.21
N PRO A 617 -47.87 -13.13 -3.06
CA PRO A 617 -47.56 -12.59 -4.37
C PRO A 617 -46.70 -11.32 -4.33
N THR A 618 -46.78 -10.52 -3.27
CA THR A 618 -45.94 -9.31 -3.13
C THR A 618 -44.49 -9.69 -2.94
N LEU A 619 -44.19 -10.59 -2.01
CA LEU A 619 -42.82 -11.06 -1.75
C LEU A 619 -42.26 -11.87 -2.91
N GLN A 620 -43.09 -12.70 -3.55
CA GLN A 620 -42.70 -13.40 -4.78
C GLN A 620 -42.39 -12.40 -5.91
N GLY A 621 -43.16 -11.31 -6.00
CA GLY A 621 -42.89 -10.19 -6.91
C GLY A 621 -41.53 -9.52 -6.62
N LEU A 622 -41.23 -9.24 -5.36
CA LEU A 622 -39.93 -8.70 -4.95
C LEU A 622 -38.80 -9.65 -5.29
N ALA A 623 -38.93 -10.95 -4.99
CA ALA A 623 -37.92 -11.95 -5.35
C ALA A 623 -37.72 -12.02 -6.87
N SER A 624 -38.79 -11.97 -7.67
CA SER A 624 -38.72 -12.01 -9.14
C SER A 624 -38.07 -10.78 -9.78
N THR A 625 -37.94 -9.69 -9.03
CA THR A 625 -37.38 -8.42 -9.51
C THR A 625 -36.08 -8.02 -8.82
N GLY A 626 -35.75 -8.64 -7.69
CA GLY A 626 -34.54 -8.39 -6.91
C GLY A 626 -33.54 -9.55 -6.97
N LEU A 627 -32.76 -9.68 -5.90
CA LEU A 627 -31.82 -10.75 -5.63
C LEU A 627 -32.26 -11.54 -4.40
N GLN A 628 -32.47 -12.85 -4.57
CA GLN A 628 -32.75 -13.79 -3.49
C GLN A 628 -31.46 -14.47 -3.01
N PHE A 629 -31.26 -14.60 -1.71
CA PHE A 629 -30.14 -15.32 -1.12
C PHE A 629 -30.59 -16.69 -0.61
N THR A 630 -29.97 -17.77 -1.10
CA THR A 630 -30.34 -19.15 -0.76
C THR A 630 -29.56 -19.72 0.43
N GLN A 631 -28.56 -18.98 0.92
CA GLN A 631 -27.74 -19.32 2.09
C GLN A 631 -27.68 -18.14 3.05
N ALA A 632 -28.87 -17.67 3.48
CA ALA A 632 -29.02 -16.54 4.39
C ALA A 632 -29.41 -16.99 5.80
N TYR A 633 -28.78 -16.39 6.80
CA TYR A 633 -28.86 -16.89 8.16
C TYR A 633 -29.01 -15.81 9.21
N ALA A 634 -29.72 -16.14 10.27
CA ALA A 634 -29.97 -15.30 11.44
C ALA A 634 -29.53 -16.00 12.73
N GLN A 635 -29.72 -15.32 13.87
CA GLN A 635 -29.61 -15.97 15.17
C GLN A 635 -30.85 -16.88 15.40
N PRO A 636 -30.76 -17.89 16.29
CA PRO A 636 -31.85 -18.85 16.49
C PRO A 636 -33.10 -18.24 17.15
N VAL A 637 -32.99 -17.02 17.71
CA VAL A 637 -34.08 -16.34 18.41
C VAL A 637 -34.05 -14.83 18.17
N CYS A 638 -35.24 -14.22 18.28
CA CYS A 638 -35.53 -12.83 17.91
C CYS A 638 -34.64 -11.73 18.55
N SER A 639 -34.40 -11.72 19.87
CA SER A 639 -33.61 -10.65 20.51
C SER A 639 -32.14 -10.62 20.04
N PRO A 640 -31.41 -11.76 20.03
CA PRO A 640 -30.09 -11.83 19.43
C PRO A 640 -30.03 -11.30 17.99
N THR A 641 -30.93 -11.74 17.09
CA THR A 641 -30.94 -11.26 15.70
C THR A 641 -31.10 -9.74 15.61
N ARG A 642 -32.03 -9.18 16.38
CA ARG A 642 -32.31 -7.73 16.37
C ARG A 642 -31.11 -6.93 16.87
N ALA A 643 -30.46 -7.39 17.94
CA ALA A 643 -29.23 -6.77 18.44
C ALA A 643 -28.08 -6.88 17.42
N THR A 644 -27.93 -8.03 16.78
CA THR A 644 -26.89 -8.28 15.77
C THR A 644 -27.05 -7.38 14.54
N ILE A 645 -28.26 -7.23 14.00
CA ILE A 645 -28.51 -6.30 12.88
C ILE A 645 -28.24 -4.85 13.29
N LEU A 646 -28.65 -4.47 14.50
CA LEU A 646 -28.57 -3.08 14.96
C LEU A 646 -27.13 -2.63 15.27
N THR A 647 -26.25 -3.56 15.65
CA THR A 647 -24.88 -3.27 16.11
C THR A 647 -23.79 -3.73 15.14
N GLY A 648 -24.10 -4.64 14.22
CA GLY A 648 -23.11 -5.24 13.30
C GLY A 648 -22.13 -6.18 14.01
N ARG A 649 -22.49 -6.67 15.19
CA ARG A 649 -21.66 -7.52 16.05
C ARG A 649 -22.42 -8.78 16.42
N GLN A 650 -21.69 -9.87 16.65
CA GLN A 650 -22.28 -11.16 17.04
C GLN A 650 -22.66 -11.22 18.53
N PRO A 651 -23.54 -12.15 18.95
CA PRO A 651 -24.03 -12.25 20.33
C PRO A 651 -22.94 -12.31 21.40
N PHE A 652 -21.88 -13.08 21.20
CA PHE A 652 -20.75 -13.15 22.15
C PHE A 652 -20.06 -11.79 22.41
N ARG A 653 -20.22 -10.80 21.52
CA ARG A 653 -19.66 -9.46 21.71
C ARG A 653 -20.60 -8.51 22.44
N HIS A 654 -21.89 -8.55 22.11
CA HIS A 654 -22.89 -7.63 22.67
C HIS A 654 -23.68 -8.26 23.84
N GLY A 655 -23.43 -9.52 24.20
CA GLY A 655 -24.00 -10.18 25.37
C GLY A 655 -25.50 -10.51 25.28
N VAL A 656 -26.14 -10.39 24.12
CA VAL A 656 -27.58 -10.70 23.94
C VAL A 656 -27.71 -12.04 23.23
N GLY A 657 -27.71 -13.14 24.00
CA GLY A 657 -27.76 -14.52 23.50
C GLY A 657 -29.13 -15.19 23.52
N ASN A 658 -30.12 -14.66 24.24
CA ASN A 658 -31.48 -15.22 24.37
C ASN A 658 -32.47 -14.14 24.85
N PRO A 659 -33.79 -14.18 24.57
CA PRO A 659 -34.82 -13.32 25.17
C PRO A 659 -35.15 -13.61 26.67
N THR A 660 -34.19 -13.41 27.58
CA THR A 660 -34.43 -13.42 29.04
C THR A 660 -35.03 -12.10 29.55
N THR A 661 -35.50 -12.05 30.81
CA THR A 661 -36.06 -10.83 31.41
C THR A 661 -35.11 -9.63 31.44
N ASN A 662 -33.81 -9.85 31.22
CA ASN A 662 -32.76 -8.82 31.24
C ASN A 662 -32.06 -8.62 29.89
N SER A 663 -32.57 -9.19 28.78
CA SER A 663 -31.97 -9.10 27.43
C SER A 663 -32.11 -7.71 26.82
N THR A 664 -31.40 -6.80 27.47
CA THR A 664 -31.34 -5.37 27.25
C THR A 664 -30.18 -5.12 26.31
N LEU A 665 -30.43 -4.45 25.19
CA LEU A 665 -29.34 -3.95 24.36
C LEU A 665 -28.40 -3.11 25.23
N PRO A 666 -27.11 -3.50 25.36
CA PRO A 666 -26.21 -2.76 26.23
C PRO A 666 -26.05 -1.32 25.76
N ALA A 667 -26.12 -0.37 26.68
CA ALA A 667 -25.91 1.05 26.38
C ALA A 667 -24.46 1.37 25.94
N SER A 668 -23.56 0.39 25.98
CA SER A 668 -22.19 0.48 25.46
C SER A 668 -22.07 0.18 23.97
N GLU A 669 -23.10 -0.42 23.35
CA GLU A 669 -23.10 -0.71 21.92
C GLU A 669 -23.33 0.55 21.08
N LEU A 670 -22.71 0.60 19.90
CA LEU A 670 -22.95 1.63 18.90
C LEU A 670 -23.95 1.11 17.87
N THR A 671 -25.12 1.74 17.78
CA THR A 671 -26.22 1.28 16.92
C THR A 671 -26.27 1.98 15.57
N LEU A 672 -26.96 1.39 14.59
CA LEU A 672 -27.22 2.02 13.28
C LEU A 672 -27.74 3.46 13.42
N PRO A 673 -28.84 3.76 14.14
CA PRO A 673 -29.35 5.14 14.20
C PRO A 673 -28.37 6.13 14.84
N GLU A 674 -27.59 5.68 15.83
CA GLU A 674 -26.54 6.48 16.44
C GLU A 674 -25.41 6.79 15.45
N ILE A 675 -25.05 5.86 14.57
CA ILE A 675 -24.08 6.11 13.50
C ILE A 675 -24.63 7.11 12.50
N PHE A 676 -25.86 6.94 12.01
CA PHE A 676 -26.49 7.92 11.11
C PHE A 676 -26.47 9.33 11.73
N THR A 677 -26.75 9.43 13.02
CA THR A 677 -26.69 10.68 13.78
C THR A 677 -25.25 11.20 13.88
N ALA A 678 -24.29 10.35 14.26
CA ALA A 678 -22.89 10.71 14.44
C ALA A 678 -22.23 11.19 13.14
N GLN A 679 -22.62 10.63 12.00
CA GLN A 679 -22.18 10.99 10.65
C GLN A 679 -22.92 12.21 10.08
N SER A 680 -23.83 12.84 10.83
CA SER A 680 -24.66 13.95 10.36
C SER A 680 -25.42 13.61 9.06
N SER A 681 -25.91 12.37 8.97
CA SER A 681 -26.63 11.89 7.80
C SER A 681 -27.94 12.66 7.60
N PRO A 682 -28.34 12.98 6.34
CA PRO A 682 -29.61 13.65 6.05
C PRO A 682 -30.83 12.71 6.14
N TYR A 683 -30.63 11.43 6.50
CA TYR A 683 -31.70 10.44 6.49
C TYR A 683 -32.67 10.64 7.67
N GLY A 684 -33.96 10.65 7.37
CA GLY A 684 -34.99 10.41 8.39
C GLY A 684 -34.86 8.99 8.94
N LEU A 685 -34.97 8.81 10.26
CA LEU A 685 -34.82 7.52 10.92
C LEU A 685 -36.09 7.16 11.71
N ALA A 686 -36.67 6.00 11.44
CA ALA A 686 -37.77 5.47 12.24
C ALA A 686 -37.78 3.94 12.31
N SER A 687 -38.28 3.44 13.43
CA SER A 687 -38.55 2.01 13.64
C SER A 687 -40.02 1.77 13.98
N PHE A 688 -40.62 0.77 13.35
CA PHE A 688 -42.02 0.39 13.55
C PHE A 688 -42.13 -1.09 13.87
N GLY A 689 -42.99 -1.43 14.83
CA GLY A 689 -43.29 -2.81 15.23
C GLY A 689 -42.55 -3.28 16.48
N LYS A 690 -41.96 -4.47 16.46
CA LYS A 690 -41.38 -5.16 17.63
C LYS A 690 -39.95 -4.70 17.91
N TRP A 691 -39.73 -4.20 19.12
CA TRP A 691 -38.41 -3.82 19.64
C TRP A 691 -37.66 -5.02 20.22
N HIS A 692 -38.14 -5.56 21.34
CA HIS A 692 -37.63 -6.77 22.00
C HIS A 692 -36.14 -6.76 22.41
N LEU A 693 -35.63 -5.60 22.84
CA LEU A 693 -34.25 -5.39 23.31
C LEU A 693 -34.19 -4.69 24.68
N GLY A 694 -35.15 -4.97 25.56
CA GLY A 694 -35.21 -4.44 26.94
C GLY A 694 -35.22 -2.90 27.04
N SER A 695 -34.69 -2.37 28.15
CA SER A 695 -34.43 -0.93 28.39
C SER A 695 -35.61 -0.02 28.79
N GLY A 696 -36.73 -0.58 29.28
CA GLY A 696 -37.89 0.23 29.71
C GLY A 696 -38.64 0.91 28.55
N GLN A 697 -39.53 1.85 28.85
CA GLN A 697 -40.42 2.43 27.82
C GLN A 697 -39.70 3.27 26.75
N THR A 698 -38.56 3.88 27.11
CA THR A 698 -37.76 4.73 26.23
C THR A 698 -36.61 4.01 25.56
N GLY A 699 -36.46 2.70 25.80
CA GLY A 699 -35.39 1.86 25.26
C GLY A 699 -35.06 2.06 23.79
N PRO A 700 -36.06 2.04 22.88
CA PRO A 700 -35.84 2.29 21.46
C PRO A 700 -35.10 3.60 21.16
N PHE A 701 -35.28 4.64 21.97
CA PHE A 701 -34.56 5.90 21.85
C PHE A 701 -33.23 5.88 22.62
N THR A 702 -33.23 5.46 23.89
CA THR A 702 -32.08 5.62 24.79
C THR A 702 -30.94 4.64 24.53
N THR A 703 -31.24 3.42 24.09
CA THR A 703 -30.21 2.41 23.72
C THR A 703 -30.25 2.07 22.25
N GLY A 704 -31.40 2.24 21.58
CA GLY A 704 -31.54 1.99 20.15
C GLY A 704 -31.25 3.18 19.24
N GLY A 705 -31.16 4.40 19.79
CA GLY A 705 -30.91 5.62 19.02
C GLY A 705 -32.06 6.09 18.11
N TRP A 706 -33.23 5.45 18.14
CA TRP A 706 -34.33 5.76 17.22
C TRP A 706 -35.04 7.08 17.58
N PRO A 707 -35.00 8.13 16.73
CA PRO A 707 -35.72 9.37 16.97
C PRO A 707 -37.24 9.17 16.97
N THR A 708 -37.72 8.19 16.21
CA THR A 708 -39.14 7.79 16.14
C THR A 708 -39.24 6.27 16.26
N PHE A 709 -39.98 5.80 17.24
CA PHE A 709 -40.38 4.41 17.38
C PHE A 709 -41.88 4.31 17.62
N LYS A 710 -42.57 3.36 16.97
CA LYS A 710 -43.95 2.99 17.33
C LYS A 710 -44.18 1.50 17.20
N GLY A 711 -44.70 0.87 18.25
CA GLY A 711 -45.06 -0.54 18.22
C GLY A 711 -45.03 -1.19 19.59
N ILE A 712 -44.48 -2.41 19.68
CA ILE A 712 -44.46 -3.20 20.91
C ILE A 712 -43.04 -3.33 21.45
N LEU A 713 -42.90 -3.23 22.78
CA LEU A 713 -41.61 -3.39 23.45
C LEU A 713 -41.29 -4.86 23.78
N GLN A 714 -42.34 -5.63 24.03
CA GLN A 714 -42.30 -7.05 24.43
C GLN A 714 -42.02 -7.97 23.24
N GLY A 715 -41.74 -9.25 23.52
CA GLY A 715 -41.46 -10.28 22.51
C GLY A 715 -42.64 -10.68 21.63
N GLY A 716 -43.84 -10.25 21.96
CA GLY A 716 -45.05 -10.51 21.18
C GLY A 716 -46.25 -9.80 21.81
N VAL A 717 -47.40 -9.88 21.14
CA VAL A 717 -48.67 -9.44 21.70
C VAL A 717 -49.41 -10.60 22.35
N THR A 718 -50.31 -10.30 23.28
CA THR A 718 -51.25 -11.28 23.84
C THR A 718 -52.46 -11.50 22.94
N ASP A 719 -52.83 -10.48 22.15
CA ASP A 719 -53.91 -10.52 21.16
C ASP A 719 -53.60 -9.51 20.05
N TYR A 720 -53.74 -9.90 18.78
CA TYR A 720 -53.54 -9.02 17.62
C TYR A 720 -54.59 -7.90 17.48
N PHE A 721 -55.70 -7.97 18.22
CA PHE A 721 -56.80 -7.00 18.24
C PHE A 721 -57.05 -6.38 19.63
N ASP A 722 -56.22 -6.70 20.62
CA ASP A 722 -56.26 -6.08 21.94
C ASP A 722 -54.84 -6.02 22.50
N TRP A 723 -54.14 -4.96 22.14
CA TRP A 723 -52.72 -4.80 22.46
C TRP A 723 -52.38 -3.38 22.91
N THR A 724 -51.20 -3.24 23.49
CA THR A 724 -50.65 -1.96 23.92
C THR A 724 -49.61 -1.47 22.94
N LYS A 725 -49.84 -0.28 22.38
CA LYS A 725 -48.90 0.42 21.51
C LYS A 725 -48.07 1.40 22.32
N THR A 726 -46.76 1.34 22.16
CA THR A 726 -45.81 2.34 22.66
C THR A 726 -45.36 3.22 21.50
N GLU A 727 -45.41 4.53 21.69
CA GLU A 727 -44.83 5.52 20.79
C GLU A 727 -43.71 6.26 21.53
N VAL A 728 -42.51 6.27 20.97
CA VAL A 728 -41.37 7.02 21.49
C VAL A 728 -40.94 8.03 20.42
N ILE A 729 -41.16 9.31 20.70
CA ILE A 729 -40.79 10.40 19.77
C ILE A 729 -39.81 11.32 20.49
N ASN A 730 -38.58 11.39 20.00
CA ASN A 730 -37.49 12.19 20.57
C ASN A 730 -37.35 12.00 22.10
N GLY A 731 -37.33 10.74 22.54
CA GLY A 731 -37.19 10.37 23.95
C GLY A 731 -38.47 10.43 24.79
N VAL A 732 -39.58 10.93 24.25
CA VAL A 732 -40.86 11.00 24.96
C VAL A 732 -41.70 9.76 24.64
N ALA A 733 -41.92 8.91 25.66
CA ALA A 733 -42.73 7.70 25.54
C ALA A 733 -44.21 7.95 25.90
N THR A 734 -45.12 7.46 25.06
CA THR A 734 -46.58 7.41 25.32
C THR A 734 -47.07 5.98 25.06
N GLN A 735 -48.01 5.50 25.87
CA GLN A 735 -48.67 4.21 25.64
C GLN A 735 -50.17 4.38 25.40
N THR A 736 -50.66 3.66 24.39
CA THR A 736 -52.09 3.51 24.10
C THR A 736 -52.45 2.05 24.34
N ALA A 737 -53.25 1.80 25.38
CA ALA A 737 -53.80 0.47 25.68
C ALA A 737 -55.04 0.18 24.82
N ASN A 738 -55.38 -1.10 24.68
CA ASN A 738 -56.58 -1.58 23.99
C ASN A 738 -56.70 -1.10 22.53
N VAL A 739 -55.58 -1.12 21.81
CA VAL A 739 -55.60 -0.88 20.37
C VAL A 739 -56.33 -2.05 19.70
N THR A 740 -57.40 -1.73 18.98
CA THR A 740 -58.28 -2.72 18.33
C THR A 740 -58.01 -2.91 16.85
N THR A 741 -57.21 -2.03 16.25
CA THR A 741 -56.66 -2.25 14.91
C THR A 741 -55.73 -3.46 14.95
N TYR A 742 -55.87 -4.35 13.97
CA TYR A 742 -54.95 -5.48 13.79
C TYR A 742 -53.50 -4.98 13.79
N THR A 743 -52.66 -5.51 14.69
CA THR A 743 -51.29 -5.01 14.93
C THR A 743 -50.49 -4.80 13.65
N THR A 744 -50.51 -5.76 12.72
CA THR A 744 -49.80 -5.65 11.42
C THR A 744 -50.29 -4.48 10.60
N THR A 745 -51.61 -4.27 10.53
CA THR A 745 -52.23 -3.13 9.83
C THR A 745 -51.82 -1.81 10.47
N ASP A 746 -51.79 -1.74 11.81
CA ASP A 746 -51.41 -0.54 12.55
C ASP A 746 -49.94 -0.17 12.35
N GLN A 747 -49.04 -1.16 12.41
CA GLN A 747 -47.61 -0.98 12.16
C GLN A 747 -47.33 -0.49 10.73
N VAL A 748 -48.03 -1.06 9.74
CA VAL A 748 -47.93 -0.57 8.36
C VAL A 748 -48.57 0.81 8.19
N ASN A 749 -49.65 1.13 8.90
CA ASN A 749 -50.21 2.48 8.89
C ASN A 749 -49.22 3.54 9.40
N ASP A 750 -48.52 3.24 10.48
CA ASP A 750 -47.49 4.14 11.01
C ASP A 750 -46.34 4.33 10.01
N ALA A 751 -45.84 3.24 9.42
CA ALA A 751 -44.79 3.29 8.41
C ALA A 751 -45.21 4.09 7.17
N VAL A 752 -46.39 3.82 6.60
CA VAL A 752 -46.93 4.55 5.44
C VAL A 752 -47.08 6.04 5.75
N SER A 753 -47.64 6.37 6.92
CA SER A 753 -47.83 7.75 7.36
C SER A 753 -46.49 8.48 7.50
N TRP A 754 -45.50 7.84 8.13
CA TRP A 754 -44.19 8.44 8.34
C TRP A 754 -43.38 8.57 7.06
N ILE A 755 -43.36 7.54 6.19
CA ILE A 755 -42.70 7.58 4.88
C ILE A 755 -43.30 8.70 4.03
N GLY A 756 -44.63 8.79 3.97
CA GLY A 756 -45.32 9.85 3.22
C GLY A 756 -44.98 11.27 3.72
N ALA A 757 -44.66 11.43 5.00
CA ALA A 757 -44.27 12.70 5.59
C ALA A 757 -42.82 13.12 5.27
N GLN A 758 -41.95 12.21 4.80
CA GLN A 758 -40.55 12.53 4.47
C GLN A 758 -40.42 13.35 3.17
N GLY A 759 -41.42 13.28 2.28
CA GLY A 759 -41.40 13.96 1.00
C GLY A 759 -40.24 13.48 0.11
N SER A 760 -39.29 14.38 -0.18
CA SER A 760 -38.11 14.06 -0.99
C SER A 760 -36.84 13.83 -0.17
N ALA A 761 -36.90 13.95 1.17
CA ALA A 761 -35.75 13.66 2.02
C ALA A 761 -35.51 12.15 2.05
N PRO A 762 -34.25 11.69 2.01
CA PRO A 762 -33.95 10.27 2.11
C PRO A 762 -34.31 9.75 3.51
N TRP A 763 -34.61 8.47 3.62
CA TRP A 763 -34.96 7.86 4.90
C TRP A 763 -34.49 6.42 5.02
N PHE A 764 -34.25 6.02 6.27
CA PHE A 764 -34.08 4.63 6.67
C PHE A 764 -35.24 4.24 7.60
N CYS A 765 -36.03 3.26 7.16
CA CYS A 765 -37.17 2.73 7.90
C CYS A 765 -36.90 1.27 8.28
N TRP A 766 -36.88 0.99 9.58
CA TRP A 766 -36.86 -0.37 10.12
C TRP A 766 -38.29 -0.78 10.47
N LEU A 767 -38.94 -1.58 9.63
CA LEU A 767 -40.25 -2.17 9.88
C LEU A 767 -40.09 -3.62 10.38
N ALA A 768 -40.10 -3.81 11.70
CA ALA A 768 -40.04 -5.12 12.33
C ALA A 768 -41.42 -5.62 12.72
N LEU A 769 -42.11 -6.29 11.80
CA LEU A 769 -43.44 -6.81 12.06
C LEU A 769 -43.38 -7.88 13.16
N ASN A 770 -44.35 -7.89 14.07
CA ASN A 770 -44.50 -8.98 15.04
C ASN A 770 -45.26 -10.18 14.46
N ALA A 771 -45.83 -10.04 13.26
CA ALA A 771 -46.45 -11.17 12.56
C ALA A 771 -45.36 -12.00 11.83
N PRO A 772 -45.57 -13.32 11.68
CA PRO A 772 -46.68 -14.13 12.19
C PRO A 772 -46.51 -14.73 13.61
N HIS A 773 -45.66 -14.18 14.49
CA HIS A 773 -45.41 -14.71 15.83
C HIS A 773 -46.70 -15.01 16.62
N THR A 774 -46.66 -16.03 17.47
CA THR A 774 -47.76 -16.41 18.37
C THR A 774 -48.30 -15.21 19.18
N PRO A 775 -49.61 -15.20 19.52
CA PRO A 775 -50.62 -16.23 19.24
C PRO A 775 -51.05 -16.27 17.77
N PHE A 776 -51.34 -17.46 17.23
CA PHE A 776 -51.81 -17.59 15.85
C PHE A 776 -53.29 -17.23 15.75
N HIS A 777 -53.58 -16.10 15.11
CA HIS A 777 -54.92 -15.52 15.01
C HIS A 777 -55.47 -15.56 13.59
N GLU A 778 -56.80 -15.52 13.49
CA GLU A 778 -57.48 -15.26 12.23
C GLU A 778 -57.22 -13.80 11.82
N PRO A 779 -56.58 -13.54 10.66
CA PRO A 779 -56.38 -12.18 10.21
C PRO A 779 -57.67 -11.58 9.62
N PRO A 780 -57.80 -10.24 9.56
CA PRO A 780 -58.95 -9.59 8.94
C PRO A 780 -59.23 -10.10 7.53
N ALA A 781 -60.46 -10.57 7.25
CA ALA A 781 -60.82 -11.18 5.96
C ALA A 781 -60.55 -10.31 4.73
N GLY A 782 -60.47 -8.98 4.90
CA GLY A 782 -60.12 -8.03 3.83
C GLY A 782 -58.64 -8.06 3.42
N LEU A 783 -57.76 -8.74 4.17
CA LEU A 783 -56.34 -8.91 3.87
C LEU A 783 -56.05 -10.25 3.18
N ALA A 784 -57.08 -11.03 2.83
CA ALA A 784 -56.89 -12.25 2.07
C ALA A 784 -56.41 -11.93 0.63
N PRO A 785 -55.49 -12.73 0.07
CA PRO A 785 -55.00 -12.53 -1.30
C PRO A 785 -56.09 -12.82 -2.34
N THR A 786 -55.83 -12.49 -3.60
CA THR A 786 -56.77 -12.76 -4.72
C THR A 786 -57.07 -14.25 -4.80
N GLY A 787 -58.34 -14.63 -4.57
CA GLY A 787 -58.78 -16.04 -4.42
C GLY A 787 -59.26 -16.41 -3.02
N GLY A 788 -59.11 -15.52 -2.03
CA GLY A 788 -59.42 -15.78 -0.62
C GLY A 788 -58.26 -16.44 0.11
N TYR A 789 -58.43 -16.71 1.41
CA TYR A 789 -57.47 -17.52 2.16
C TYR A 789 -57.41 -18.92 1.57
N SER A 790 -56.22 -19.51 1.56
CA SER A 790 -56.00 -20.84 1.00
C SER A 790 -56.81 -21.96 1.69
N ASN A 791 -57.29 -21.76 2.92
CA ASN A 791 -58.23 -22.63 3.64
C ASN A 791 -59.08 -21.85 4.67
N PRO A 792 -60.21 -21.23 4.29
CA PRO A 792 -61.03 -20.48 5.25
C PRO A 792 -61.79 -21.44 6.19
N GLY A 793 -61.59 -21.31 7.51
CA GLY A 793 -62.31 -22.06 8.56
C GLY A 793 -61.53 -23.18 9.24
N ASP A 794 -60.29 -23.46 8.83
CA ASP A 794 -59.37 -24.37 9.53
C ASP A 794 -58.65 -23.63 10.67
N SER A 795 -58.93 -24.04 11.92
CA SER A 795 -58.35 -23.42 13.12
C SER A 795 -57.06 -24.07 13.60
N SER A 796 -56.40 -24.91 12.78
CA SER A 796 -55.07 -25.41 13.10
C SER A 796 -54.04 -24.28 13.11
N ASN A 797 -53.00 -24.43 13.93
CA ASN A 797 -51.92 -23.45 14.01
C ASN A 797 -51.28 -23.20 12.64
N GLU A 798 -51.03 -24.26 11.86
CA GLU A 798 -50.49 -24.17 10.50
C GLU A 798 -51.38 -23.35 9.56
N ALA A 799 -52.70 -23.56 9.60
CA ALA A 799 -53.65 -22.81 8.76
C ALA A 799 -53.77 -21.34 9.18
N LEU A 800 -53.73 -21.05 10.49
CA LEU A 800 -53.72 -19.68 11.00
C LEU A 800 -52.42 -18.97 10.64
N PHE A 801 -51.27 -19.62 10.86
CA PHE A 801 -49.94 -19.11 10.51
C PHE A 801 -49.81 -18.79 9.02
N ARG A 802 -50.26 -19.70 8.14
CA ARG A 802 -50.32 -19.46 6.70
C ARG A 802 -51.13 -18.20 6.36
N ARG A 803 -52.32 -18.07 6.95
CA ARG A 803 -53.20 -16.91 6.69
C ARG A 803 -52.63 -15.61 7.23
N MET A 804 -51.91 -15.66 8.36
CA MET A 804 -51.18 -14.51 8.88
C MET A 804 -50.05 -14.08 7.95
N LEU A 805 -49.30 -15.02 7.37
CA LEU A 805 -48.30 -14.73 6.33
C LEU A 805 -48.93 -14.14 5.06
N GLU A 806 -50.06 -14.68 4.59
CA GLU A 806 -50.82 -14.15 3.46
C GLU A 806 -51.35 -12.72 3.71
N ALA A 807 -51.88 -12.46 4.92
CA ALA A 807 -52.33 -11.13 5.34
C ALA A 807 -51.18 -10.14 5.49
N MET A 808 -50.04 -10.59 6.02
CA MET A 808 -48.81 -9.82 6.10
C MET A 808 -48.30 -9.44 4.72
N ASP A 809 -48.26 -10.36 3.75
CA ASP A 809 -47.89 -10.07 2.36
C ASP A 809 -48.79 -8.98 1.76
N THR A 810 -50.09 -9.05 2.02
CA THR A 810 -51.06 -8.04 1.56
C THR A 810 -50.78 -6.65 2.17
N GLU A 811 -50.44 -6.60 3.46
CA GLU A 811 -50.05 -5.35 4.14
C GLU A 811 -48.71 -4.81 3.64
N ILE A 812 -47.73 -5.68 3.36
CA ILE A 812 -46.47 -5.29 2.70
C ILE A 812 -46.77 -4.74 1.31
N GLY A 813 -47.67 -5.35 0.54
CA GLY A 813 -48.11 -4.83 -0.75
C GLY A 813 -48.70 -3.42 -0.64
N ARG A 814 -49.49 -3.17 0.40
CA ARG A 814 -50.03 -1.83 0.69
C ARG A 814 -48.94 -0.83 1.06
N LEU A 815 -47.94 -1.23 1.84
CA LEU A 815 -46.77 -0.41 2.14
C LEU A 815 -46.03 -0.01 0.86
N LEU A 816 -45.66 -0.99 0.04
CA LEU A 816 -44.87 -0.78 -1.17
C LEU A 816 -45.61 0.06 -2.21
N ALA A 817 -46.95 0.00 -2.25
CA ALA A 817 -47.76 0.87 -3.09
C ALA A 817 -47.66 2.37 -2.69
N SER A 818 -47.20 2.68 -1.47
CA SER A 818 -46.95 4.05 -1.00
C SER A 818 -45.50 4.50 -1.13
N VAL A 819 -44.60 3.62 -1.57
CA VAL A 819 -43.15 3.85 -1.66
C VAL A 819 -42.75 4.09 -3.12
N ASP A 820 -41.85 5.04 -3.36
CA ASP A 820 -41.18 5.17 -4.65
C ASP A 820 -40.12 4.05 -4.80
N LEU A 821 -40.53 2.95 -5.44
CA LEU A 821 -39.67 1.78 -5.66
C LEU A 821 -38.45 2.09 -6.54
N SER A 822 -38.49 3.15 -7.35
CA SER A 822 -37.34 3.55 -8.17
C SER A 822 -36.22 4.21 -7.36
N LYS A 823 -36.51 4.57 -6.11
CA LYS A 823 -35.59 5.25 -5.18
C LYS A 823 -35.37 4.51 -3.87
N THR A 824 -35.93 3.31 -3.72
CA THR A 824 -35.92 2.63 -2.42
C THR A 824 -35.29 1.24 -2.55
N ASN A 825 -34.23 1.02 -1.79
CA ASN A 825 -33.68 -0.31 -1.56
C ASN A 825 -34.48 -0.99 -0.46
N ILE A 826 -35.05 -2.14 -0.78
CA ILE A 826 -35.89 -2.95 0.09
C ILE A 826 -35.09 -4.20 0.45
N ILE A 827 -34.88 -4.39 1.75
CA ILE A 827 -34.30 -5.60 2.34
C ILE A 827 -35.42 -6.28 3.09
N ILE A 828 -35.76 -7.52 2.74
CA ILE A 828 -36.69 -8.33 3.52
C ILE A 828 -36.03 -9.60 4.02
N VAL A 829 -36.18 -9.88 5.32
CA VAL A 829 -35.51 -11.00 5.99
C VAL A 829 -36.36 -11.56 7.13
N GLY A 830 -36.28 -12.87 7.39
CA GLY A 830 -36.80 -13.48 8.62
C GLY A 830 -35.85 -13.26 9.81
N ASP A 831 -36.37 -13.08 11.02
CA ASP A 831 -35.52 -12.87 12.20
C ASP A 831 -34.97 -14.16 12.83
N ASN A 832 -35.66 -15.28 12.63
CA ASN A 832 -35.26 -16.64 13.01
C ASN A 832 -36.16 -17.66 12.28
N GLY A 833 -35.88 -18.94 12.50
CA GLY A 833 -36.70 -20.05 12.01
C GLY A 833 -38.15 -20.04 12.51
N SER A 834 -38.96 -20.93 11.95
CA SER A 834 -40.37 -21.07 12.32
C SER A 834 -40.53 -21.79 13.67
N PRO A 835 -41.53 -21.47 14.48
CA PRO A 835 -41.71 -22.09 15.78
C PRO A 835 -42.17 -23.55 15.65
N ALA A 836 -41.78 -24.40 16.61
CA ALA A 836 -42.04 -25.83 16.58
C ALA A 836 -43.53 -26.21 16.42
N GLN A 837 -44.46 -25.34 16.85
CA GLN A 837 -45.90 -25.54 16.69
C GLN A 837 -46.39 -25.54 15.23
N VAL A 838 -45.59 -25.04 14.29
CA VAL A 838 -45.92 -24.94 12.86
C VAL A 838 -44.79 -25.42 11.95
N ALA A 839 -43.68 -25.93 12.50
CA ALA A 839 -42.54 -26.39 11.71
C ALA A 839 -42.97 -27.44 10.66
N GLN A 840 -42.53 -27.26 9.42
CA GLN A 840 -42.79 -28.18 8.31
C GLN A 840 -41.56 -29.03 7.98
N PRO A 841 -41.76 -30.24 7.40
CA PRO A 841 -40.66 -31.04 6.87
C PRO A 841 -39.75 -30.23 5.92
N PRO A 842 -38.43 -30.47 5.93
CA PRO A 842 -37.77 -31.58 6.60
C PRO A 842 -37.58 -31.37 8.11
N TYR A 843 -37.82 -30.16 8.63
CA TYR A 843 -37.61 -29.79 10.02
C TYR A 843 -38.68 -30.36 10.96
N GLY A 844 -38.31 -30.55 12.21
CA GLY A 844 -39.19 -31.08 13.25
C GLY A 844 -39.00 -30.37 14.58
N SER A 845 -39.80 -30.75 15.58
CA SER A 845 -39.66 -30.25 16.95
C SER A 845 -38.25 -30.56 17.47
N GLY A 846 -37.44 -29.52 17.71
CA GLY A 846 -36.04 -29.61 18.14
C GLY A 846 -35.01 -29.18 17.08
N HIS A 847 -35.43 -28.92 15.84
CA HIS A 847 -34.62 -28.27 14.80
C HIS A 847 -35.38 -27.07 14.20
N ALA A 848 -36.00 -26.26 15.06
CA ALA A 848 -36.88 -25.14 14.71
C ALA A 848 -36.35 -23.85 15.38
N LYS A 849 -37.15 -22.78 15.41
CA LYS A 849 -36.85 -21.61 16.27
C LYS A 849 -36.38 -22.05 17.65
N ASP A 850 -35.39 -21.32 18.20
CA ASP A 850 -34.70 -21.61 19.47
C ASP A 850 -33.57 -22.64 19.38
N ASP A 851 -33.41 -23.31 18.24
CA ASP A 851 -32.36 -24.30 18.01
C ASP A 851 -31.28 -23.80 17.04
N LEU A 852 -30.03 -24.26 17.22
CA LEU A 852 -28.87 -23.90 16.36
C LEU A 852 -28.85 -24.62 15.01
N TYR A 853 -29.81 -25.51 14.77
CA TYR A 853 -29.97 -26.27 13.52
C TYR A 853 -30.54 -25.39 12.39
N GLN A 854 -30.46 -25.86 11.15
CA GLN A 854 -30.89 -25.16 9.93
C GLN A 854 -32.30 -24.60 10.06
N GLY A 855 -33.26 -25.37 10.59
CA GLY A 855 -34.64 -24.89 10.74
C GLY A 855 -34.84 -23.80 11.79
N GLY A 856 -33.83 -23.49 12.61
CA GLY A 856 -33.82 -22.38 13.57
C GLY A 856 -33.05 -21.14 13.08
N ILE A 857 -32.02 -21.31 12.25
CA ILE A 857 -31.12 -20.22 11.84
C ILE A 857 -31.16 -19.86 10.34
N HIS A 858 -31.62 -20.75 9.46
CA HIS A 858 -31.73 -20.48 8.02
C HIS A 858 -33.03 -19.73 7.74
N VAL A 859 -32.91 -18.51 7.22
CA VAL A 859 -34.04 -17.60 7.00
C VAL A 859 -34.10 -17.12 5.55
N PRO A 860 -35.28 -16.77 5.03
CA PRO A 860 -35.41 -16.13 3.72
C PRO A 860 -34.77 -14.74 3.75
N LEU A 861 -34.06 -14.36 2.68
CA LEU A 861 -33.56 -13.00 2.45
C LEU A 861 -33.69 -12.61 0.99
N VAL A 862 -34.29 -11.44 0.74
CA VAL A 862 -34.36 -10.80 -0.58
C VAL A 862 -33.98 -9.34 -0.47
N VAL A 863 -33.19 -8.88 -1.44
CA VAL A 863 -32.87 -7.45 -1.60
C VAL A 863 -33.30 -7.01 -3.00
N SER A 864 -34.07 -5.92 -3.09
CA SER A 864 -34.59 -5.37 -4.34
C SER A 864 -34.50 -3.84 -4.31
N GLY A 865 -34.21 -3.19 -5.42
CA GLY A 865 -34.12 -1.73 -5.45
C GLY A 865 -33.15 -1.19 -6.50
N PRO A 866 -32.97 0.14 -6.56
CA PRO A 866 -32.13 0.79 -7.56
C PRO A 866 -30.64 0.40 -7.48
N ASP A 867 -30.13 0.01 -6.31
CA ASP A 867 -28.73 -0.35 -6.12
C ASP A 867 -28.45 -1.86 -6.29
N VAL A 868 -29.47 -2.63 -6.67
CA VAL A 868 -29.34 -4.04 -7.06
C VAL A 868 -29.17 -4.11 -8.58
N THR A 869 -27.93 -4.33 -9.04
CA THR A 869 -27.58 -4.25 -10.48
C THR A 869 -27.41 -5.61 -11.16
N VAL A 870 -27.53 -6.71 -10.41
CA VAL A 870 -27.68 -8.06 -10.98
C VAL A 870 -28.97 -8.17 -11.78
N ALA A 871 -29.07 -9.20 -12.63
CA ALA A 871 -30.28 -9.42 -13.42
C ALA A 871 -31.50 -9.59 -12.49
N PRO A 872 -32.65 -8.93 -12.76
CA PRO A 872 -33.85 -9.10 -11.96
C PRO A 872 -34.25 -10.58 -11.84
N GLY A 873 -34.56 -11.03 -10.61
CA GLY A 873 -34.92 -12.41 -10.34
C GLY A 873 -33.72 -13.36 -10.18
N SER A 874 -32.52 -12.81 -10.00
CA SER A 874 -31.33 -13.61 -9.72
C SER A 874 -31.37 -14.25 -8.34
N THR A 875 -30.63 -15.34 -8.18
CA THR A 875 -30.34 -15.97 -6.89
C THR A 875 -28.84 -15.89 -6.60
N SER A 876 -28.48 -15.74 -5.33
CA SER A 876 -27.10 -15.84 -4.84
C SER A 876 -26.99 -16.97 -3.82
N SER A 877 -25.98 -17.82 -4.00
CA SER A 877 -25.59 -18.86 -3.04
C SER A 877 -24.45 -18.41 -2.13
N SER A 878 -24.08 -17.14 -2.10
CA SER A 878 -23.12 -16.63 -1.12
C SER A 878 -23.60 -16.88 0.30
N LEU A 879 -22.72 -17.31 1.20
CA LEU A 879 -23.06 -17.44 2.61
C LEU A 879 -23.23 -16.05 3.21
N VAL A 880 -24.42 -15.70 3.68
CA VAL A 880 -24.68 -14.37 4.26
C VAL A 880 -25.36 -14.51 5.61
N HIS A 881 -25.09 -13.55 6.49
CA HIS A 881 -25.67 -13.53 7.83
C HIS A 881 -26.30 -12.17 8.12
N VAL A 882 -27.35 -12.12 8.95
CA VAL A 882 -28.06 -10.87 9.31
C VAL A 882 -27.15 -9.79 9.87
N VAL A 883 -25.98 -10.16 10.42
CA VAL A 883 -24.94 -9.22 10.85
C VAL A 883 -24.45 -8.33 9.69
N ASP A 884 -24.43 -8.85 8.46
CA ASP A 884 -23.98 -8.14 7.26
C ASP A 884 -24.92 -6.99 6.88
N LEU A 885 -26.18 -7.04 7.32
CA LEU A 885 -27.17 -6.00 7.04
C LEU A 885 -26.77 -4.66 7.65
N PHE A 886 -26.04 -4.65 8.76
CA PHE A 886 -25.53 -3.42 9.39
C PHE A 886 -24.68 -2.60 8.41
N SER A 887 -23.58 -3.16 7.91
CA SER A 887 -22.70 -2.46 6.95
C SER A 887 -23.38 -2.23 5.61
N THR A 888 -24.28 -3.13 5.21
CA THR A 888 -25.06 -2.98 3.98
C THR A 888 -25.96 -1.75 4.04
N ILE A 889 -26.68 -1.53 5.13
CA ILE A 889 -27.58 -0.39 5.32
C ILE A 889 -26.79 0.92 5.36
N LEU A 890 -25.65 0.95 6.06
CA LEU A 890 -24.75 2.11 6.07
C LEU A 890 -24.28 2.46 4.65
N GLN A 891 -23.77 1.46 3.91
CA GLN A 891 -23.26 1.68 2.57
C GLN A 891 -24.36 2.09 1.58
N LEU A 892 -25.53 1.45 1.61
CA LEU A 892 -26.72 1.85 0.82
C LEU A 892 -27.20 3.26 1.14
N SER A 893 -26.85 3.79 2.32
CA SER A 893 -27.17 5.15 2.74
C SER A 893 -26.04 6.15 2.50
N GLY A 894 -24.98 5.75 1.77
CA GLY A 894 -23.83 6.60 1.46
C GLY A 894 -22.86 6.81 2.63
N ILE A 895 -22.98 6.03 3.71
CA ILE A 895 -22.07 6.05 4.85
C ILE A 895 -21.01 4.97 4.66
N ASP A 896 -19.72 5.35 4.71
CA ASP A 896 -18.61 4.40 4.71
C ASP A 896 -18.60 3.60 6.02
N PRO A 897 -18.90 2.29 6.00
CA PRO A 897 -18.96 1.48 7.22
C PRO A 897 -17.62 1.44 7.95
N ALA A 898 -16.50 1.34 7.24
CA ALA A 898 -15.17 1.20 7.86
C ALA A 898 -14.77 2.46 8.62
N ALA A 899 -15.01 3.64 8.03
CA ALA A 899 -14.77 4.91 8.69
C ALA A 899 -15.74 5.15 9.86
N ALA A 900 -17.02 4.81 9.68
CA ALA A 900 -18.05 5.04 10.68
C ALA A 900 -17.89 4.19 11.94
N THR A 901 -17.25 3.02 11.83
CA THR A 901 -17.05 2.10 12.96
C THR A 901 -15.59 2.00 13.43
N ALA A 902 -14.69 2.86 12.94
CA ALA A 902 -13.26 2.80 13.26
C ALA A 902 -12.94 2.86 14.77
N THR A 903 -13.88 3.34 15.59
CA THR A 903 -13.73 3.46 17.06
C THR A 903 -14.26 2.26 17.84
N VAL A 904 -14.93 1.31 17.17
CA VAL A 904 -15.47 0.08 17.77
C VAL A 904 -14.42 -1.03 17.67
N ASP A 905 -14.14 -1.70 18.79
CA ASP A 905 -13.00 -2.64 18.90
C ASP A 905 -13.07 -3.82 17.91
N ALA A 906 -14.27 -4.19 17.46
CA ALA A 906 -14.48 -5.14 16.36
C ALA A 906 -15.92 -5.06 15.82
N ILE A 907 -16.05 -5.02 14.49
CA ILE A 907 -17.31 -5.20 13.74
C ILE A 907 -17.20 -6.51 12.97
N ASP A 908 -18.23 -7.36 13.09
CA ASP A 908 -18.27 -8.67 12.41
C ASP A 908 -18.97 -8.58 11.04
N SER A 909 -19.72 -7.50 10.81
CA SER A 909 -20.50 -7.22 9.60
C SER A 909 -19.66 -7.04 8.33
N LYS A 910 -20.06 -7.69 7.23
CA LYS A 910 -19.48 -7.53 5.89
C LYS A 910 -20.56 -7.18 4.86
N THR A 911 -20.52 -5.97 4.33
CA THR A 911 -21.53 -5.44 3.39
C THR A 911 -21.91 -6.40 2.25
N LEU A 912 -23.21 -6.49 1.95
CA LEU A 912 -23.75 -7.29 0.86
C LEU A 912 -23.76 -6.53 -0.47
N VAL A 913 -23.49 -5.21 -0.48
CA VAL A 913 -23.54 -4.36 -1.68
C VAL A 913 -22.76 -4.94 -2.87
N PRO A 914 -21.52 -5.45 -2.69
CA PRO A 914 -20.81 -6.09 -3.80
C PRO A 914 -21.63 -7.22 -4.44
N ILE A 915 -22.32 -8.05 -3.62
CA ILE A 915 -23.11 -9.18 -4.08
C ILE A 915 -24.35 -8.68 -4.84
N LEU A 916 -24.98 -7.60 -4.36
CA LEU A 916 -26.09 -6.93 -5.06
C LEU A 916 -25.67 -6.42 -6.44
N GLN A 917 -24.37 -6.17 -6.63
CA GLN A 917 -23.76 -5.68 -7.86
C GLN A 917 -23.09 -6.78 -8.71
N GLY A 918 -23.21 -8.04 -8.30
CA GLY A 918 -22.72 -9.20 -9.06
C GLY A 918 -21.26 -9.57 -8.77
N SER A 919 -20.70 -9.11 -7.66
CA SER A 919 -19.34 -9.42 -7.20
C SER A 919 -19.37 -9.95 -5.77
N ASP A 920 -18.72 -11.07 -5.50
CA ASP A 920 -18.54 -11.55 -4.12
C ASP A 920 -17.08 -11.92 -3.91
N SER A 921 -16.42 -11.21 -3.00
CA SER A 921 -14.98 -11.31 -2.76
C SER A 921 -14.64 -11.42 -1.28
N MET A 922 -15.65 -11.50 -0.41
CA MET A 922 -15.47 -11.51 1.03
C MET A 922 -15.74 -12.92 1.58
N GLU A 923 -14.70 -13.56 2.14
CA GLU A 923 -14.89 -14.82 2.87
C GLU A 923 -15.71 -14.55 4.14
N ARG A 924 -16.86 -15.21 4.29
CA ARG A 924 -17.72 -15.14 5.47
C ARG A 924 -17.64 -16.43 6.26
N CYS A 925 -17.83 -16.27 7.58
CA CYS A 925 -18.13 -17.36 8.47
C CYS A 925 -19.46 -17.02 9.14
N LEU A 926 -20.46 -17.84 8.90
CA LEU A 926 -21.67 -17.83 9.69
C LEU A 926 -21.33 -18.14 11.13
N ILE A 927 -21.93 -17.35 12.02
CA ILE A 927 -21.87 -17.56 13.47
C ILE A 927 -23.29 -17.31 13.98
N ALA A 928 -23.94 -18.36 14.46
CA ALA A 928 -25.21 -18.26 15.16
C ALA A 928 -25.03 -18.79 16.59
N GLU A 929 -25.57 -18.10 17.59
CA GLU A 929 -25.34 -18.39 19.00
C GLU A 929 -26.61 -18.31 19.82
N LYS A 930 -26.65 -19.13 20.86
CA LYS A 930 -27.64 -19.09 21.93
C LYS A 930 -26.91 -19.24 23.26
N PHE A 931 -27.22 -18.40 24.23
CA PHE A 931 -26.72 -18.54 25.60
C PHE A 931 -27.56 -17.74 26.61
N GLY A 932 -27.43 -18.08 27.89
CA GLY A 932 -27.97 -17.29 29.01
C GLY A 932 -29.30 -17.80 29.59
N ASP A 933 -29.86 -18.89 29.07
CA ASP A 933 -30.97 -19.63 29.68
C ASP A 933 -30.57 -21.03 30.18
N GLY A 934 -29.31 -21.45 29.94
CA GLY A 934 -28.73 -22.71 30.39
C GLY A 934 -29.24 -23.94 29.63
N ALA A 935 -30.07 -23.76 28.59
CA ALA A 935 -30.68 -24.83 27.83
C ALA A 935 -30.43 -24.65 26.32
N GLY A 936 -29.52 -25.46 25.78
CA GLY A 936 -29.14 -25.37 24.36
C GLY A 936 -28.10 -24.28 24.07
N ASP A 937 -27.32 -23.88 25.08
CA ASP A 937 -26.19 -22.97 24.94
C ASP A 937 -25.17 -23.54 23.93
N GLY A 938 -24.83 -22.75 22.91
CA GLY A 938 -23.97 -23.18 21.81
C GLY A 938 -23.82 -22.19 20.63
N ARG A 939 -23.06 -22.61 19.61
CA ARG A 939 -22.67 -21.92 18.35
C ARG A 939 -22.96 -22.91 17.25
N ALA A 940 -23.45 -22.39 16.15
CA ALA A 940 -23.30 -23.01 14.85
C ALA A 940 -22.29 -22.20 14.01
N LEU A 941 -21.43 -22.91 13.28
CA LEU A 941 -20.45 -22.35 12.36
C LEU A 941 -20.58 -22.99 10.98
N ILE A 942 -20.63 -22.15 9.95
CA ILE A 942 -20.49 -22.51 8.53
C ILE A 942 -19.48 -21.54 7.92
N SER A 943 -18.58 -22.00 7.06
CA SER A 943 -17.56 -21.15 6.44
C SER A 943 -17.62 -21.23 4.92
N ASP A 944 -17.41 -20.12 4.22
CA ASP A 944 -17.38 -20.07 2.75
C ASP A 944 -16.33 -21.00 2.11
N ALA A 945 -15.24 -21.29 2.83
CA ALA A 945 -14.25 -22.28 2.40
C ALA A 945 -14.81 -23.71 2.31
N ASN A 946 -15.85 -24.04 3.09
CA ASN A 946 -16.49 -25.36 3.15
C ASN A 946 -18.00 -25.24 3.48
N PRO A 947 -18.82 -24.63 2.60
CA PRO A 947 -20.21 -24.26 2.92
C PRO A 947 -21.14 -25.47 3.06
N SER A 948 -20.72 -26.62 2.53
CA SER A 948 -21.43 -27.90 2.68
C SER A 948 -21.35 -28.47 4.09
N TYR A 949 -20.46 -27.96 4.94
CA TYR A 949 -20.20 -28.51 6.27
C TYR A 949 -20.57 -27.51 7.36
N LYS A 950 -21.18 -28.03 8.42
CA LYS A 950 -21.59 -27.25 9.59
C LYS A 950 -21.08 -27.90 10.86
N LEU A 951 -20.53 -27.08 11.75
CA LEU A 951 -20.15 -27.48 13.10
C LEU A 951 -21.12 -26.83 14.09
N ILE A 952 -21.66 -27.63 14.99
CA ILE A 952 -22.40 -27.15 16.16
C ILE A 952 -21.61 -27.60 17.40
N ILE A 953 -21.42 -26.69 18.35
CA ILE A 953 -20.74 -27.02 19.61
C ILE A 953 -21.70 -26.64 20.74
N PHE A 954 -21.99 -27.59 21.63
CA PHE A 954 -22.87 -27.42 22.78
C PHE A 954 -22.09 -27.50 24.09
N GLY A 955 -22.57 -26.78 25.11
CA GLY A 955 -22.04 -26.80 26.48
C GLY A 955 -21.67 -25.40 26.99
N ASP A 956 -21.66 -25.24 28.32
CA ASP A 956 -21.37 -23.99 29.02
C ASP A 956 -19.89 -23.93 29.45
N PRO A 957 -19.01 -23.15 28.80
CA PRO A 957 -17.59 -23.07 29.17
C PRO A 957 -17.34 -22.29 30.47
N LEU A 958 -18.35 -21.60 31.03
CA LEU A 958 -18.24 -20.98 32.36
C LEU A 958 -18.24 -22.05 33.46
N SER A 959 -18.70 -23.26 33.14
CA SER A 959 -18.58 -24.44 33.97
C SER A 959 -17.33 -25.23 33.60
N THR A 960 -16.28 -25.17 34.44
CA THR A 960 -15.10 -26.03 34.31
C THR A 960 -15.42 -27.54 34.45
N ALA A 961 -16.67 -27.89 34.77
CA ALA A 961 -17.15 -29.26 34.84
C ALA A 961 -17.81 -29.74 33.53
N ASP A 962 -18.12 -28.81 32.61
CA ASP A 962 -18.79 -29.11 31.34
C ASP A 962 -17.75 -29.38 30.25
N THR A 963 -17.97 -30.44 29.47
CA THR A 963 -17.09 -30.82 28.36
C THR A 963 -17.83 -30.55 27.07
N PRO A 964 -17.34 -29.65 26.20
CA PRO A 964 -18.06 -29.28 24.99
C PRO A 964 -18.31 -30.52 24.14
N THR A 965 -19.53 -30.63 23.64
CA THR A 965 -19.91 -31.69 22.69
C THR A 965 -20.02 -31.10 21.29
N TYR A 966 -19.54 -31.84 20.31
CA TYR A 966 -19.47 -31.40 18.92
C TYR A 966 -20.39 -32.24 18.07
N GLU A 967 -21.19 -31.58 17.24
CA GLU A 967 -21.95 -32.20 16.17
C GLU A 967 -21.49 -31.61 14.84
N PHE A 968 -21.15 -32.47 13.88
CA PHE A 968 -20.58 -32.07 12.59
C PHE A 968 -21.38 -32.68 11.45
N TYR A 969 -21.86 -31.85 10.52
CA TYR A 969 -22.85 -32.24 9.52
C TYR A 969 -22.39 -31.94 8.09
N HIS A 970 -22.83 -32.77 7.14
CA HIS A 970 -22.75 -32.49 5.71
C HIS A 970 -24.14 -32.15 5.18
N LEU A 971 -24.42 -30.85 5.07
CA LEU A 971 -25.75 -30.30 4.82
C LEU A 971 -26.42 -30.83 3.52
N PRO A 972 -25.72 -30.96 2.37
CA PRO A 972 -26.37 -31.41 1.14
C PRO A 972 -27.00 -32.80 1.21
N THR A 973 -26.50 -33.66 2.09
CA THR A 973 -27.05 -35.01 2.30
C THR A 973 -27.90 -35.14 3.56
N ASP A 974 -27.89 -34.12 4.42
CA ASP A 974 -28.57 -34.11 5.71
C ASP A 974 -29.11 -32.70 6.04
N LEU A 975 -30.07 -32.25 5.22
CA LEU A 975 -30.62 -30.89 5.29
C LEU A 975 -31.34 -30.57 6.62
N ASN A 976 -31.68 -31.58 7.41
CA ASN A 976 -32.28 -31.43 8.73
C ASN A 976 -31.36 -31.97 9.84
N GLU A 977 -30.06 -32.14 9.58
CA GLU A 977 -29.04 -32.42 10.60
C GLU A 977 -29.41 -33.58 11.54
N GLN A 978 -29.99 -34.66 10.99
CA GLN A 978 -30.44 -35.82 11.75
C GLN A 978 -29.31 -36.82 12.03
N SER A 979 -28.20 -36.74 11.29
CA SER A 979 -27.15 -37.76 11.27
C SER A 979 -25.76 -37.10 11.29
N PRO A 980 -25.23 -36.74 12.47
CA PRO A 980 -23.90 -36.16 12.58
C PRO A 980 -22.83 -37.17 12.11
N LEU A 981 -21.78 -36.63 11.49
CA LEU A 981 -20.62 -37.39 11.03
C LEU A 981 -19.85 -37.96 12.23
N ASN A 982 -19.28 -39.16 12.05
CA ASN A 982 -18.49 -39.79 13.10
C ASN A 982 -17.11 -39.12 13.21
N LEU A 983 -16.94 -38.27 14.23
CA LEU A 983 -15.70 -37.52 14.48
C LEU A 983 -14.44 -38.39 14.65
N THR A 984 -14.58 -39.68 14.97
CA THR A 984 -13.43 -40.61 15.09
C THR A 984 -13.05 -41.30 13.77
N ALA A 985 -13.82 -41.08 12.70
CA ALA A 985 -13.68 -41.75 11.42
C ALA A 985 -13.97 -40.82 10.22
N LEU A 986 -13.58 -39.54 10.33
CA LEU A 986 -13.71 -38.57 9.25
C LEU A 986 -12.75 -38.91 8.09
N ASN A 987 -13.21 -38.73 6.85
CA ASN A 987 -12.33 -38.76 5.70
C ASN A 987 -11.48 -37.48 5.61
N ALA A 988 -10.50 -37.42 4.71
CA ALA A 988 -9.58 -36.28 4.64
C ALA A 988 -10.26 -34.92 4.38
N THR A 989 -11.34 -34.88 3.58
CA THR A 989 -12.08 -33.65 3.29
C THR A 989 -12.90 -33.21 4.51
N GLU A 990 -13.57 -34.16 5.14
CA GLU A 990 -14.35 -33.94 6.36
C GLU A 990 -13.46 -33.48 7.52
N GLN A 991 -12.30 -34.10 7.71
CA GLN A 991 -11.34 -33.73 8.73
C GLN A 991 -10.83 -32.30 8.53
N ALA A 992 -10.47 -31.93 7.29
CA ALA A 992 -10.01 -30.58 6.98
C ALA A 992 -11.09 -29.51 7.24
N ALA A 993 -12.36 -29.81 6.90
CA ALA A 993 -13.48 -28.91 7.18
C ALA A 993 -13.76 -28.80 8.69
N PHE A 994 -13.71 -29.91 9.43
CA PHE A 994 -13.85 -29.92 10.88
C PHE A 994 -12.75 -29.10 11.56
N ASP A 995 -11.48 -29.35 11.21
CA ASP A 995 -10.32 -28.64 11.77
C ASP A 995 -10.38 -27.14 11.49
N LEU A 996 -10.82 -26.75 10.28
CA LEU A 996 -11.03 -25.35 9.93
C LEU A 996 -12.08 -24.68 10.82
N LEU A 997 -13.24 -25.31 11.03
CA LEU A 997 -14.32 -24.72 11.83
C LEU A 997 -13.96 -24.68 13.32
N VAL A 998 -13.24 -25.68 13.84
CA VAL A 998 -12.67 -25.65 15.20
C VAL A 998 -11.64 -24.53 15.34
N ALA A 999 -10.77 -24.33 14.33
CA ALA A 999 -9.82 -23.22 14.35
C ALA A 999 -10.52 -21.85 14.30
N LYS A 1000 -11.63 -21.72 13.56
CA LYS A 1000 -12.47 -20.51 13.57
C LYS A 1000 -13.10 -20.28 14.94
N ASP A 1001 -13.63 -21.31 15.59
CA ASP A 1001 -14.14 -21.21 16.96
C ASP A 1001 -13.07 -20.73 17.95
N ALA A 1002 -11.87 -21.33 17.89
CA ALA A 1002 -10.74 -20.95 18.72
C ALA A 1002 -10.31 -19.50 18.48
N ALA A 1003 -10.33 -19.02 17.23
CA ALA A 1003 -10.03 -17.63 16.89
C ALA A 1003 -11.07 -16.64 17.44
N LEU A 1004 -12.29 -17.09 17.72
CA LEU A 1004 -13.34 -16.32 18.38
C LEU A 1004 -13.24 -16.35 19.92
N GLY A 1005 -12.20 -16.98 20.47
CA GLY A 1005 -11.95 -17.08 21.91
C GLY A 1005 -12.05 -18.49 22.49
N GLY A 1006 -12.67 -19.44 21.77
CA GLY A 1006 -12.92 -20.81 22.20
C GLY A 1006 -13.92 -20.92 23.37
N GLY A 1007 -14.97 -21.72 23.22
CA GLY A 1007 -16.01 -21.85 24.25
C GLY A 1007 -16.94 -20.62 24.34
N TYR A 1008 -18.22 -20.87 24.54
CA TYR A 1008 -19.30 -19.88 24.64
C TYR A 1008 -19.17 -18.78 25.72
N SER A 1009 -19.03 -17.56 25.24
CA SER A 1009 -19.41 -16.32 25.96
C SER A 1009 -18.70 -16.05 27.29
N ASP A 1010 -17.44 -15.62 27.18
CA ASP A 1010 -16.96 -14.39 27.83
C ASP A 1010 -15.77 -13.87 27.02
N PRO A 1011 -15.55 -12.54 26.92
CA PRO A 1011 -14.27 -12.07 26.43
C PRO A 1011 -13.18 -12.65 27.36
N PRO A 1012 -12.02 -13.11 26.84
CA PRO A 1012 -11.07 -13.92 27.60
C PRO A 1012 -10.79 -13.33 28.99
N ALA A 1013 -10.81 -14.11 30.07
CA ALA A 1013 -10.56 -13.58 31.42
C ALA A 1013 -9.33 -12.65 31.45
N GLY A 1014 -9.53 -11.38 31.82
CA GLY A 1014 -8.53 -10.31 31.67
C GLY A 1014 -8.67 -9.42 30.43
N SER A 1015 -9.76 -9.56 29.67
CA SER A 1015 -10.07 -8.74 28.50
C SER A 1015 -10.56 -7.35 28.89
N VAL A 1016 -9.95 -6.33 28.28
CA VAL A 1016 -10.31 -4.94 28.45
C VAL A 1016 -11.63 -4.66 27.69
N GLN A 1017 -12.65 -4.21 28.41
CA GLN A 1017 -13.93 -3.79 27.84
C GLN A 1017 -13.94 -2.29 27.55
N THR A 1018 -14.47 -1.90 26.38
CA THR A 1018 -14.66 -0.50 26.01
C THR A 1018 -16.08 -0.03 26.35
N VAL A 1019 -16.18 1.16 26.94
CA VAL A 1019 -17.42 1.75 27.46
C VAL A 1019 -17.54 3.21 27.01
N TYR A 1020 -18.70 3.60 26.50
CA TYR A 1020 -19.03 4.99 26.17
C TYR A 1020 -19.92 5.57 27.28
N ILE A 1021 -19.48 6.65 27.91
CA ILE A 1021 -20.10 7.22 29.11
C ILE A 1021 -20.85 8.50 28.75
N GLU A 1022 -22.18 8.50 28.85
CA GLU A 1022 -23.02 9.68 28.65
C GLU A 1022 -23.04 10.55 29.91
N LEU A 1023 -22.85 11.87 29.80
CA LEU A 1023 -22.90 12.78 30.94
C LEU A 1023 -24.26 13.50 31.02
N GLN A 1024 -24.80 13.61 32.23
CA GLN A 1024 -26.07 14.28 32.51
C GLN A 1024 -25.92 15.82 32.55
N ASP A 1025 -26.89 16.56 32.03
CA ASP A 1025 -27.01 18.02 32.24
C ASP A 1025 -27.66 18.28 33.62
N GLU A 1026 -26.84 18.63 34.62
CA GLU A 1026 -27.33 18.97 35.97
C GLU A 1026 -27.87 20.40 36.02
N GLY A 1027 -29.06 20.62 35.45
CA GLY A 1027 -30.18 21.55 35.80
C GLY A 1027 -29.97 22.96 36.39
N ALA A 1028 -28.75 23.43 36.63
CA ALA A 1028 -28.38 24.74 37.17
C ALA A 1028 -26.92 25.14 36.84
N MET A 1029 -26.11 24.24 36.25
CA MET A 1029 -24.76 24.53 35.79
C MET A 1029 -24.59 24.13 34.31
N LEU A 1030 -24.77 25.12 33.43
CA LEU A 1030 -24.61 24.97 31.99
C LEU A 1030 -23.18 24.48 31.65
N VAL A 1031 -23.11 23.27 31.07
CA VAL A 1031 -21.99 22.70 30.31
C VAL A 1031 -20.77 22.25 31.16
N PRO A 1032 -20.30 20.98 31.05
CA PRO A 1032 -18.89 20.66 31.36
C PRO A 1032 -18.02 21.67 30.60
N PRO A 1033 -16.99 22.30 31.18
CA PRO A 1033 -16.29 23.42 30.55
C PRO A 1033 -15.45 22.95 29.35
N LEU A 1034 -16.10 22.60 28.26
CA LEU A 1034 -15.56 22.39 26.94
C LEU A 1034 -16.26 23.46 26.09
N ILE A 1035 -15.62 24.63 26.03
CA ILE A 1035 -16.01 25.83 25.28
C ILE A 1035 -17.19 26.62 25.92
N ALA A 1036 -16.98 27.15 27.13
CA ALA A 1036 -17.83 28.24 27.62
C ALA A 1036 -17.35 29.58 27.01
N ALA A 1037 -17.95 29.95 25.88
CA ALA A 1037 -18.34 31.31 25.54
C ALA A 1037 -17.31 32.46 25.65
N GLN A 1038 -16.17 32.44 24.93
CA GLN A 1038 -15.46 33.67 24.51
C GLN A 1038 -14.66 33.50 23.20
N GLY A 1039 -15.32 33.64 22.05
CA GLY A 1039 -14.70 33.97 20.76
C GLY A 1039 -13.69 32.99 20.15
N PRO A 1040 -13.19 33.23 18.92
CA PRO A 1040 -12.43 32.28 18.11
C PRO A 1040 -10.97 32.04 18.57
N SER A 1041 -10.63 32.30 19.83
CA SER A 1041 -9.24 32.27 20.28
C SER A 1041 -9.12 31.93 21.77
N ALA A 1042 -9.27 30.65 22.13
CA ALA A 1042 -8.78 30.06 23.38
C ALA A 1042 -8.73 28.52 23.26
N GLY A 1043 -7.55 27.98 22.93
CA GLY A 1043 -7.29 26.55 22.73
C GLY A 1043 -6.87 25.80 24.00
N SER A 1044 -7.82 25.56 24.90
CA SER A 1044 -7.62 24.60 25.99
C SER A 1044 -8.90 23.81 26.21
N ALA A 1045 -9.01 22.67 25.51
CA ALA A 1045 -10.01 21.65 25.82
C ALA A 1045 -9.72 21.10 27.23
N LEU A 1046 -10.70 21.14 28.15
CA LEU A 1046 -10.55 20.52 29.46
C LEU A 1046 -10.87 19.03 29.34
N HIS A 1047 -9.81 18.21 29.29
CA HIS A 1047 -9.91 16.76 29.27
C HIS A 1047 -10.34 16.21 30.64
N PRO A 1048 -11.05 15.07 30.71
CA PRO A 1048 -11.27 14.37 31.96
C PRO A 1048 -9.92 14.02 32.62
N THR A 1049 -9.86 14.11 33.95
CA THR A 1049 -8.68 13.75 34.75
C THR A 1049 -8.81 12.37 35.39
N ALA A 1050 -10.02 11.82 35.47
CA ALA A 1050 -10.27 10.47 35.93
C ALA A 1050 -11.63 9.96 35.42
N VAL A 1051 -11.71 8.67 35.13
CA VAL A 1051 -12.96 7.93 34.95
C VAL A 1051 -12.98 6.77 35.93
N THR A 1052 -14.10 6.56 36.61
CA THR A 1052 -14.31 5.40 37.47
C THR A 1052 -15.57 4.65 37.10
N ILE A 1053 -15.51 3.32 37.23
CA ILE A 1053 -16.60 2.39 36.96
C ILE A 1053 -16.70 1.46 38.18
N GLY A 1054 -17.84 1.49 38.88
CA GLY A 1054 -18.01 0.75 40.14
C GLY A 1054 -17.04 1.18 41.24
N GLY A 1055 -16.53 2.41 41.17
CA GLY A 1055 -15.49 2.94 42.08
C GLY A 1055 -14.05 2.56 41.70
N GLN A 1056 -13.85 1.76 40.65
CA GLN A 1056 -12.53 1.37 40.15
C GLN A 1056 -12.09 2.28 39.02
N ALA A 1057 -10.79 2.56 38.92
CA ALA A 1057 -10.25 3.38 37.84
C ALA A 1057 -10.39 2.68 36.49
N ALA A 1058 -11.00 3.34 35.52
CA ALA A 1058 -11.01 2.93 34.13
C ALA A 1058 -9.93 3.72 33.37
N ALA A 1059 -9.30 3.11 32.37
CA ALA A 1059 -8.53 3.85 31.39
C ALA A 1059 -9.50 4.69 30.53
N PHE A 1060 -9.06 5.84 30.04
CA PHE A 1060 -9.89 6.70 29.21
C PHE A 1060 -8.98 7.47 28.26
N ASP A 1061 -9.49 7.74 27.05
CA ASP A 1061 -8.70 8.41 26.04
C ASP A 1061 -8.55 9.90 26.39
N THR A 1062 -7.31 10.37 26.40
CA THR A 1062 -6.94 11.76 26.72
C THR A 1062 -6.60 12.57 25.46
N GLY A 1063 -6.59 11.95 24.29
CA GLY A 1063 -6.07 12.51 23.03
C GLY A 1063 -7.13 12.86 21.97
N THR A 1064 -6.64 13.32 20.84
CA THR A 1064 -7.41 13.55 19.60
C THR A 1064 -7.47 12.25 18.80
N LEU A 1065 -8.66 11.88 18.32
CA LEU A 1065 -8.87 10.78 17.37
C LEU A 1065 -8.02 11.00 16.09
N PRO A 1066 -7.71 9.95 15.31
CA PRO A 1066 -6.91 10.05 14.08
C PRO A 1066 -7.43 11.04 13.02
N ASN A 1067 -8.72 11.41 13.10
CA ASN A 1067 -9.37 12.40 12.25
C ASN A 1067 -9.27 13.85 12.78
N GLY A 1068 -8.51 14.09 13.85
CA GLY A 1068 -8.33 15.41 14.46
C GLY A 1068 -9.45 15.85 15.40
N ASN A 1069 -10.44 15.01 15.70
CA ASN A 1069 -11.52 15.33 16.65
C ASN A 1069 -11.15 14.96 18.11
N PRO A 1070 -11.57 15.73 19.13
CA PRO A 1070 -11.29 15.38 20.53
C PRO A 1070 -11.94 14.05 20.93
N ALA A 1071 -11.30 13.24 21.78
CA ALA A 1071 -11.87 12.00 22.33
C ALA A 1071 -13.14 12.21 23.20
N SER A 1072 -13.45 13.45 23.58
CA SER A 1072 -14.74 13.86 24.13
C SER A 1072 -15.52 14.66 23.07
N ARG A 1073 -16.61 14.09 22.53
CA ARG A 1073 -17.45 14.73 21.50
C ARG A 1073 -18.44 15.70 22.15
N VAL A 1074 -18.55 16.92 21.60
CA VAL A 1074 -19.67 17.86 21.83
C VAL A 1074 -20.54 17.85 20.58
N ASP A 1075 -21.83 17.55 20.70
CA ASP A 1075 -22.79 17.78 19.62
C ASP A 1075 -23.34 19.22 19.71
N ALA A 1076 -22.78 20.14 18.93
CA ALA A 1076 -23.17 21.55 18.96
C ALA A 1076 -24.43 21.88 18.13
N THR A 1077 -25.02 20.88 17.46
CA THR A 1077 -26.19 21.03 16.57
C THR A 1077 -27.47 20.41 17.12
N ASP A 1078 -27.34 19.60 18.17
CA ASP A 1078 -28.45 19.01 18.91
C ASP A 1078 -29.09 20.02 19.86
N SER A 1079 -30.42 20.17 19.82
CA SER A 1079 -31.18 20.95 20.81
C SER A 1079 -31.09 20.40 22.25
N SER A 1080 -30.50 19.21 22.45
CA SER A 1080 -30.38 18.49 23.72
C SER A 1080 -28.96 18.36 24.30
N ASN A 1081 -27.93 18.97 23.67
CA ASN A 1081 -26.57 19.14 24.24
C ASN A 1081 -25.98 17.89 24.95
N ARG A 1082 -25.92 16.73 24.29
CA ARG A 1082 -25.40 15.47 24.90
C ARG A 1082 -23.86 15.37 24.82
N PHE A 1083 -23.21 14.95 25.92
CA PHE A 1083 -21.74 14.83 26.07
C PHE A 1083 -21.33 13.39 26.38
N TRP A 1084 -20.23 12.89 25.78
CA TRP A 1084 -19.77 11.51 25.95
C TRP A 1084 -18.26 11.38 26.19
N VAL A 1085 -17.85 10.34 26.93
CA VAL A 1085 -16.43 9.97 27.18
C VAL A 1085 -16.20 8.49 26.90
N LYS A 1086 -15.19 8.16 26.08
CA LYS A 1086 -14.74 6.78 25.86
C LYS A 1086 -13.80 6.34 26.99
N ALA A 1087 -14.12 5.21 27.63
CA ALA A 1087 -13.33 4.58 28.67
C ALA A 1087 -13.12 3.10 28.36
N THR A 1088 -12.12 2.49 28.97
CA THR A 1088 -11.90 1.05 28.92
C THR A 1088 -11.57 0.51 30.32
N ILE A 1089 -12.08 -0.68 30.64
CA ILE A 1089 -11.85 -1.33 31.93
C ILE A 1089 -11.76 -2.84 31.75
N ASP A 1090 -10.78 -3.48 32.37
CA ASP A 1090 -10.78 -4.93 32.58
C ASP A 1090 -11.55 -5.22 33.89
N PRO A 1091 -12.77 -5.77 33.82
CA PRO A 1091 -13.60 -5.98 35.00
C PRO A 1091 -12.96 -6.96 35.99
N THR A 1092 -12.25 -7.98 35.49
CA THR A 1092 -11.59 -9.00 36.31
C THR A 1092 -10.41 -8.40 37.07
N ALA A 1093 -9.53 -7.66 36.39
CA ALA A 1093 -8.41 -6.98 37.05
C ALA A 1093 -8.89 -5.88 38.01
N ALA A 1094 -10.03 -5.24 37.71
CA ALA A 1094 -10.67 -4.26 38.58
C ALA A 1094 -11.41 -4.88 39.79
N GLY A 1095 -11.55 -6.21 39.84
CA GLY A 1095 -12.28 -6.90 40.89
C GLY A 1095 -13.80 -6.63 40.88
N LEU A 1096 -14.34 -6.27 39.71
CA LEU A 1096 -15.78 -6.16 39.48
C LEU A 1096 -16.35 -7.55 39.21
N THR A 1097 -17.51 -7.84 39.79
CA THR A 1097 -18.26 -9.08 39.64
C THR A 1097 -19.49 -8.85 38.76
N SER A 1098 -20.17 -9.90 38.31
CA SER A 1098 -21.45 -9.74 37.59
C SER A 1098 -22.39 -8.77 38.32
N GLY A 1099 -22.89 -7.76 37.61
CA GLY A 1099 -23.68 -6.68 38.18
C GLY A 1099 -23.64 -5.36 37.42
N THR A 1100 -24.50 -4.42 37.83
CA THR A 1100 -24.59 -3.07 37.26
C THR A 1100 -23.83 -2.07 38.12
N TYR A 1101 -22.93 -1.30 37.50
CA TYR A 1101 -22.05 -0.35 38.16
C TYR A 1101 -22.29 1.08 37.67
N SER A 1102 -22.25 2.03 38.61
CA SER A 1102 -22.27 3.45 38.27
C SER A 1102 -20.93 3.86 37.64
N MET A 1103 -20.99 4.80 36.71
CA MET A 1103 -19.82 5.38 36.07
C MET A 1103 -19.71 6.85 36.42
N GLN A 1104 -18.51 7.34 36.69
CA GLN A 1104 -18.24 8.73 37.02
C GLN A 1104 -17.07 9.27 36.22
N VAL A 1105 -17.20 10.51 35.77
CA VAL A 1105 -16.15 11.23 35.03
C VAL A 1105 -15.78 12.48 35.80
N THR A 1106 -14.51 12.63 36.11
CA THR A 1106 -13.97 13.78 36.85
C THR A 1106 -13.25 14.73 35.91
N PHE A 1107 -13.60 16.02 35.98
CA PHE A 1107 -12.95 17.10 35.24
C PHE A 1107 -12.13 18.02 36.17
N PRO A 1108 -11.04 18.63 35.66
CA PRO A 1108 -10.16 19.49 36.43
C PRO A 1108 -10.83 20.81 36.88
N GLY A 1109 -10.44 21.33 38.05
CA GLY A 1109 -10.92 22.60 38.60
C GLY A 1109 -10.47 22.82 40.06
N ALA A 1110 -10.65 24.04 40.61
CA ALA A 1110 -10.33 24.37 42.02
C ALA A 1110 -11.10 23.50 43.04
N THR A 1111 -12.23 22.94 42.59
CA THR A 1111 -12.90 21.79 43.19
C THR A 1111 -13.21 20.84 42.03
N PRO A 1112 -12.66 19.61 41.98
CA PRO A 1112 -12.90 18.68 40.88
C PRO A 1112 -14.40 18.44 40.71
N ARG A 1113 -14.87 18.51 39.45
CA ARG A 1113 -16.28 18.27 39.13
C ARG A 1113 -16.45 16.82 38.72
N VAL A 1114 -17.33 16.09 39.39
CA VAL A 1114 -17.63 14.69 39.11
C VAL A 1114 -19.02 14.61 38.49
N PHE A 1115 -19.09 14.16 37.24
CA PHE A 1115 -20.35 13.88 36.56
C PHE A 1115 -20.66 12.40 36.71
N THR A 1116 -21.90 12.09 37.09
CA THR A 1116 -22.40 10.71 37.09
C THR A 1116 -23.01 10.43 35.72
N ALA A 1117 -22.72 9.25 35.19
CA ALA A 1117 -23.20 8.86 33.89
C ALA A 1117 -24.72 8.67 33.86
N VAL A 1118 -25.35 8.96 32.72
CA VAL A 1118 -26.77 8.67 32.48
C VAL A 1118 -26.99 7.19 32.25
N ASN A 1119 -26.02 6.53 31.63
CA ASN A 1119 -25.96 5.10 31.43
C ASN A 1119 -25.14 4.39 32.53
N SER A 1120 -25.31 3.08 32.67
CA SER A 1120 -24.58 2.24 33.63
C SER A 1120 -23.73 1.20 32.93
N PHE A 1121 -22.57 0.86 33.49
CA PHE A 1121 -21.76 -0.26 33.01
C PHE A 1121 -22.31 -1.57 33.56
N VAL A 1122 -22.40 -2.59 32.71
CA VAL A 1122 -22.86 -3.92 33.12
C VAL A 1122 -21.71 -4.89 32.93
N VAL A 1123 -21.30 -5.52 34.01
CA VAL A 1123 -20.41 -6.68 33.95
C VAL A 1123 -21.33 -7.89 33.84
N PRO A 1124 -21.24 -8.68 32.75
CA PRO A 1124 -22.01 -9.91 32.57
C PRO A 1124 -21.94 -10.83 33.79
#